data_AF-A0A442WAV5-F1
#
_entry.id   AF-A0A442WAV5-F1
#
_cell.length_a   1.000
_cell.length_b   1.000
_cell.length_c   1.000
_cell.angle_alpha   90.00
_cell.angle_beta   90.00
_cell.angle_gamma   90.00
#
_symmetry.space_group_name_H-M   'P 1'
#
loop_
_entity.id
_entity.type
_entity.pdbx_description
1 polymer ?
#
loop_
_entity_poly.entity_id
_entity_poly.type
_entity_poly.pdbx_seq_one_letter_code
_entity_poly.pdbx_strand_id
1 'polypeptide(L)'
;MKQVVCWNPERVAEVINIDADFVLDPVFWAVDSEAPLRIADSEGGPARELSTNALVARFLDPSVGHFQLAILGPAGVGKSHIIQRMRQRIEGRHGFEVLAIRRLETNLRAILEKLIVRLPEDERGRYLEDLQRAGTTLTTVAAQKSALLDSLAQAIEEDAPNPESGIDTEFEQALLAALPNLVRDPHLRRTKFLADGEVVGELVDRLFSAREGKRLDERVVFERQNLPLSGLDMMSCSSLAREAIDLYLYDSERTVPQVLSIINRNLNRAIARALNFSGDQLGELMGRIRTRLKVEGKQLVLLFEEFARLQGYDLAMLSALIVQGDESLCNVRWALACTTGRFRELPDTVRTRMDAVVDLEAAAPRPELPDFTGRYLNAVRVGRPRLEEAFDNDEARIVPNTCTDCVWRSDCFATFGSSREGFGLYPFTEKALAGLARRSGADDGERFNPRDFQKKVLKPILMEEAGNITSGKFPTSGLLAQLGGPEILSVDRTRLQERAGANFDQYLAFYQLWNGGRLDDSSDEALLTFGLTPLKFATVPSGRAPVGGTSVPSGAPKPIISAASDRDPVAVQLGAWVDGGALEQTLAQNLRSALFPLIERAIDWDELGLAPSTFSSATGGSRPFRNQSIQFLRQQTTGGVGSAIRLELPLRRDPQGFTFTALALEVLLKQRSGDWSQAHGLEGLAALSELVAECAAEASQQLLALQGDPTEWDPIAGAVDLLLLGSALGGAFPAGAVSDEKMVETIFRPMPEESPFSDTRLTGLYTRLRAKRGNLQALVRAHVSASKGGRMGRPINPRSIRDAARRLRRQKWSPSRTPAPRPDVYAETGDLYTIVRRDLSVALKGERDLRAAWLAEMDGTFGPDAVKQDIIQQVKAAAEAAIAGGIHAPVQTLTKACEDFAQFQFDAAVRSARIVVAADPPESELPTYARGRRDAVEAASRLVAGLTSFLGAAEAQIAQKRAEAGVEELAQKIARLEGIIDDLVAELEPLDAQS
;
A
#
# COMPACT_ATOMS: atom_id res chain seq x y z
N MET A 1 -41.11 11.94 17.46
CA MET A 1 -39.80 12.35 16.86
C MET A 1 -39.86 12.18 15.33
N LYS A 2 -39.53 13.19 14.48
CA LYS A 2 -39.52 13.06 12.99
C LYS A 2 -38.36 13.85 12.38
N GLN A 3 -37.50 13.19 11.60
CA GLN A 3 -36.36 13.79 10.89
C GLN A 3 -35.39 14.55 11.83
N VAL A 4 -35.22 14.04 13.06
CA VAL A 4 -34.40 14.69 14.10
C VAL A 4 -33.03 14.03 14.17
N VAL A 5 -31.96 14.80 14.04
CA VAL A 5 -30.59 14.37 14.38
C VAL A 5 -30.27 14.86 15.78
N CYS A 6 -30.06 13.93 16.73
CA CYS A 6 -29.80 14.26 18.14
C CYS A 6 -28.31 14.37 18.50
N TRP A 7 -27.43 14.44 17.50
CA TRP A 7 -25.98 14.58 17.63
C TRP A 7 -25.45 15.62 16.64
N ASN A 8 -24.17 16.02 16.76
CA ASN A 8 -23.51 16.86 15.78
C ASN A 8 -22.63 16.00 14.84
N PRO A 9 -22.90 15.93 13.52
CA PRO A 9 -22.12 15.15 12.56
C PRO A 9 -20.64 15.53 12.50
N GLU A 10 -20.30 16.81 12.71
CA GLU A 10 -18.92 17.30 12.68
C GLU A 10 -18.08 16.73 13.85
N ARG A 11 -18.74 16.43 14.98
CA ARG A 11 -18.09 15.87 16.18
C ARG A 11 -17.88 14.36 16.11
N VAL A 12 -18.44 13.67 15.11
CA VAL A 12 -18.30 12.21 14.96
C VAL A 12 -16.82 11.82 14.83
N ALA A 13 -16.03 12.60 14.09
CA ALA A 13 -14.61 12.35 13.89
C ALA A 13 -13.76 12.55 15.17
N GLU A 14 -14.24 13.31 16.14
CA GLU A 14 -13.56 13.52 17.42
C GLU A 14 -13.63 12.27 18.32
N VAL A 15 -14.69 11.46 18.17
CA VAL A 15 -14.95 10.26 18.97
C VAL A 15 -14.58 8.98 18.19
N ILE A 16 -15.01 8.88 16.92
CA ILE A 16 -14.78 7.72 16.05
C ILE A 16 -13.60 8.00 15.12
N ASN A 17 -12.39 7.85 15.64
CA ASN A 17 -11.15 8.00 14.88
C ASN A 17 -10.49 6.65 14.61
N ILE A 18 -10.57 6.18 13.36
CA ILE A 18 -10.13 4.84 12.94
C ILE A 18 -8.67 4.83 12.47
N ASP A 19 -8.11 6.00 12.15
CA ASP A 19 -6.81 6.17 11.51
C ASP A 19 -5.72 6.75 12.44
N ALA A 20 -6.11 7.33 13.58
CA ALA A 20 -5.15 7.74 14.60
C ALA A 20 -4.79 6.57 15.51
N ASP A 21 -3.49 6.36 15.73
CA ASP A 21 -2.92 5.43 16.71
C ASP A 21 -3.21 5.87 18.17
N PHE A 22 -4.14 6.80 18.39
CA PHE A 22 -4.43 7.43 19.67
C PHE A 22 -5.91 7.78 19.81
N VAL A 23 -6.57 7.14 20.79
CA VAL A 23 -7.85 7.57 21.35
C VAL A 23 -7.53 8.28 22.67
N LEU A 24 -8.04 9.51 22.83
CA LEU A 24 -7.88 10.28 24.06
C LEU A 24 -8.51 9.56 25.26
N ASP A 25 -7.92 9.70 26.45
CA ASP A 25 -8.39 9.01 27.66
C ASP A 25 -9.88 9.24 27.99
N PRO A 26 -10.39 10.49 27.94
CA PRO A 26 -11.80 10.77 28.16
C PRO A 26 -12.72 10.13 27.11
N VAL A 27 -12.26 10.05 25.86
CA VAL A 27 -13.01 9.40 24.78
C VAL A 27 -13.03 7.89 24.98
N PHE A 28 -11.88 7.29 25.31
CA PHE A 28 -11.77 5.86 25.57
C PHE A 28 -12.68 5.44 26.73
N TRP A 29 -12.65 6.17 27.85
CA TRP A 29 -13.51 5.91 29.01
C TRP A 29 -15.00 5.92 28.65
N ALA A 30 -15.43 6.88 27.81
CA ALA A 30 -16.82 7.00 27.40
C ALA A 30 -17.29 5.87 26.48
N VAL A 31 -16.42 5.32 25.64
CA VAL A 31 -16.77 4.30 24.63
C VAL A 31 -16.43 2.86 25.03
N ASP A 32 -15.64 2.67 26.09
CA ASP A 32 -15.17 1.36 26.53
C ASP A 32 -16.33 0.42 26.91
N SER A 33 -16.42 -0.79 26.37
CA SER A 33 -17.44 -1.78 26.76
C SER A 33 -16.83 -3.08 27.28
N GLU A 34 -17.29 -3.56 28.42
CA GLU A 34 -16.76 -4.79 29.03
C GLU A 34 -17.23 -6.03 28.25
N ALA A 35 -16.27 -6.93 27.97
CA ALA A 35 -16.50 -8.23 27.36
C ALA A 35 -15.66 -9.27 28.12
N PRO A 36 -16.17 -10.50 28.31
CA PRO A 36 -15.42 -11.55 29.00
C PRO A 36 -14.17 -11.93 28.21
N LEU A 37 -13.07 -12.16 28.93
CA LEU A 37 -11.78 -12.57 28.40
C LEU A 37 -11.52 -14.03 28.76
N ARG A 38 -10.97 -14.81 27.82
CA ARG A 38 -10.48 -16.16 28.12
C ARG A 38 -9.01 -16.11 28.51
N ILE A 39 -8.71 -16.61 29.71
CA ILE A 39 -7.38 -16.52 30.33
C ILE A 39 -6.91 -17.92 30.70
N ALA A 40 -5.73 -18.29 30.24
CA ALA A 40 -5.04 -19.53 30.60
C ALA A 40 -3.80 -19.20 31.46
N ASP A 41 -3.36 -20.15 32.28
CA ASP A 41 -2.14 -20.00 33.09
C ASP A 41 -0.86 -20.23 32.26
N SER A 42 -0.99 -20.78 31.06
CA SER A 42 0.10 -20.97 30.09
C SER A 42 -0.44 -21.00 28.65
N GLU A 43 0.41 -20.83 27.63
CA GLU A 43 0.03 -21.00 26.22
C GLU A 43 -0.54 -22.42 26.00
N GLY A 44 -1.76 -22.52 25.46
CA GLY A 44 -2.44 -23.80 25.21
C GLY A 44 -3.02 -24.51 26.45
N GLY A 45 -2.95 -23.91 27.64
CA GLY A 45 -3.53 -24.46 28.87
C GLY A 45 -5.07 -24.30 28.96
N PRO A 46 -5.72 -24.89 29.98
CA PRO A 46 -7.16 -24.75 30.18
C PRO A 46 -7.53 -23.29 30.49
N ALA A 47 -8.37 -22.69 29.64
CA ALA A 47 -8.78 -21.30 29.79
C ALA A 47 -10.02 -21.15 30.68
N ARG A 48 -10.07 -20.03 31.41
CA ARG A 48 -11.23 -19.61 32.22
C ARG A 48 -11.74 -18.26 31.73
N GLU A 49 -13.05 -18.06 31.76
CA GLU A 49 -13.66 -16.76 31.45
C GLU A 49 -13.58 -15.84 32.66
N LEU A 50 -12.94 -14.68 32.48
CA LEU A 50 -12.75 -13.66 33.49
C LEU A 50 -13.09 -12.28 32.90
N SER A 51 -13.67 -11.41 33.73
CA SER A 51 -13.84 -10.00 33.36
C SER A 51 -12.48 -9.29 33.35
N THR A 52 -12.37 -8.15 32.67
CA THR A 52 -11.13 -7.36 32.75
C THR A 52 -10.87 -6.86 34.18
N ASN A 53 -11.92 -6.69 35.00
CA ASN A 53 -11.78 -6.30 36.41
C ASN A 53 -11.11 -7.42 37.22
N ALA A 54 -11.56 -8.66 37.01
CA ALA A 54 -10.94 -9.83 37.64
C ALA A 54 -9.50 -10.04 37.15
N LEU A 55 -9.21 -9.79 35.87
CA LEU A 55 -7.85 -9.82 35.33
C LEU A 55 -6.96 -8.77 35.99
N VAL A 56 -7.40 -7.52 36.12
CA VAL A 56 -6.63 -6.46 36.80
C VAL A 56 -6.43 -6.79 38.28
N ALA A 57 -7.44 -7.34 38.96
CA ALA A 57 -7.33 -7.76 40.35
C ALA A 57 -6.28 -8.87 40.53
N ARG A 58 -6.31 -9.90 39.66
CA ARG A 58 -5.29 -10.95 39.62
C ARG A 58 -3.91 -10.39 39.27
N PHE A 59 -3.84 -9.50 38.29
CA PHE A 59 -2.61 -8.85 37.85
C PHE A 59 -1.96 -8.01 38.95
N LEU A 60 -2.76 -7.42 39.85
CA LEU A 60 -2.29 -6.58 40.97
C LEU A 60 -2.25 -7.31 42.33
N ASP A 61 -2.45 -8.63 42.36
CA ASP A 61 -2.55 -9.38 43.61
C ASP A 61 -1.30 -9.18 44.49
N PRO A 62 -1.43 -8.61 45.71
CA PRO A 62 -0.30 -8.33 46.58
C PRO A 62 0.41 -9.60 47.08
N SER A 63 -0.22 -10.77 47.03
CA SER A 63 0.47 -12.03 47.43
C SER A 63 1.52 -12.48 46.42
N VAL A 64 1.49 -11.93 45.20
CA VAL A 64 2.45 -12.27 44.15
C VAL A 64 3.37 -11.08 43.91
N GLY A 65 4.68 -11.26 44.16
CA GLY A 65 5.69 -10.19 44.03
C GLY A 65 6.04 -9.80 42.59
N HIS A 66 5.53 -10.53 41.59
CA HIS A 66 5.72 -10.28 40.17
C HIS A 66 4.52 -10.86 39.40
N PHE A 67 4.17 -10.30 38.25
CA PHE A 67 3.12 -10.86 37.40
C PHE A 67 3.39 -10.52 35.92
N GLN A 68 3.37 -11.53 35.07
CA GLN A 68 3.67 -11.45 33.63
C GLN A 68 2.44 -11.89 32.83
N LEU A 69 1.91 -11.00 32.01
CA LEU A 69 0.70 -11.22 31.22
C LEU A 69 0.99 -11.11 29.73
N ALA A 70 0.67 -12.14 28.95
CA ALA A 70 0.67 -12.06 27.49
C ALA A 70 -0.76 -11.91 26.95
N ILE A 71 -0.97 -11.01 25.99
CA ILE A 71 -2.22 -10.83 25.27
C ILE A 71 -1.96 -11.09 23.78
N LEU A 72 -2.47 -12.22 23.30
CA LEU A 72 -2.21 -12.76 21.97
C LEU A 72 -3.42 -12.52 21.05
N GLY A 73 -3.16 -12.32 19.76
CA GLY A 73 -4.20 -12.29 18.74
C GLY A 73 -3.82 -11.52 17.47
N PRO A 74 -4.60 -11.66 16.38
CA PRO A 74 -4.33 -10.97 15.11
C PRO A 74 -4.57 -9.45 15.19
N ALA A 75 -4.20 -8.71 14.15
CA ALA A 75 -4.43 -7.26 14.11
C ALA A 75 -5.94 -6.94 14.15
N GLY A 76 -6.34 -5.92 14.92
CA GLY A 76 -7.73 -5.43 14.96
C GLY A 76 -8.67 -6.10 15.98
N VAL A 77 -8.26 -7.17 16.67
CA VAL A 77 -9.12 -7.88 17.66
C VAL A 77 -9.16 -7.25 19.07
N GLY A 78 -8.58 -6.06 19.24
CA GLY A 78 -8.67 -5.31 20.51
C GLY A 78 -7.53 -5.54 21.54
N LYS A 79 -6.38 -6.09 21.15
CA LYS A 79 -5.21 -6.25 22.07
C LYS A 79 -4.81 -4.96 22.78
N SER A 80 -4.57 -3.90 22.01
CA SER A 80 -4.19 -2.58 22.54
C SER A 80 -5.32 -1.96 23.37
N HIS A 81 -6.58 -2.29 23.04
CA HIS A 81 -7.76 -1.88 23.82
C HIS A 81 -7.74 -2.48 25.23
N ILE A 82 -7.36 -3.75 25.38
CA ILE A 82 -7.22 -4.40 26.70
C ILE A 82 -6.10 -3.74 27.51
N ILE A 83 -4.94 -3.50 26.90
CA ILE A 83 -3.82 -2.83 27.57
C ILE A 83 -4.22 -1.41 28.03
N GLN A 84 -4.89 -0.65 27.16
CA GLN A 84 -5.40 0.68 27.48
C GLN A 84 -6.42 0.66 28.63
N ARG A 85 -7.33 -0.32 28.65
CA ARG A 85 -8.27 -0.54 29.76
C ARG A 85 -7.55 -0.87 31.06
N MET A 86 -6.52 -1.72 31.01
CA MET A 86 -5.68 -2.01 32.17
C MET A 86 -5.02 -0.73 32.68
N ARG A 87 -4.43 0.09 31.79
CA ARG A 87 -3.83 1.38 32.16
C ARG A 87 -4.81 2.25 32.94
N GLN A 88 -5.97 2.55 32.38
CA GLN A 88 -6.95 3.45 33.03
C GLN A 88 -7.48 2.92 34.38
N ARG A 89 -7.46 1.60 34.59
CA ARG A 89 -7.91 0.97 35.86
C ARG A 89 -6.80 0.93 36.92
N ILE A 90 -5.54 0.95 36.53
CA ILE A 90 -4.38 0.87 37.44
C ILE A 90 -3.82 2.27 37.72
N GLU A 91 -3.77 3.13 36.71
CA GLU A 91 -3.26 4.50 36.79
C GLU A 91 -4.09 5.32 37.78
N GLY A 92 -3.41 6.01 38.71
CA GLY A 92 -4.02 6.74 39.82
C GLY A 92 -4.26 5.92 41.09
N ARG A 93 -4.04 4.59 41.09
CA ARG A 93 -4.08 3.80 42.33
C ARG A 93 -2.86 4.08 43.19
N HIS A 94 -3.07 4.25 44.49
CA HIS A 94 -1.98 4.43 45.45
C HIS A 94 -1.04 3.21 45.44
N GLY A 95 0.27 3.47 45.44
CA GLY A 95 1.30 2.42 45.47
C GLY A 95 1.66 1.80 44.12
N PHE A 96 1.16 2.31 42.99
CA PHE A 96 1.55 1.85 41.66
C PHE A 96 2.04 3.00 40.78
N GLU A 97 3.21 2.82 40.17
CA GLU A 97 3.73 3.67 39.10
C GLU A 97 3.49 2.95 37.77
N VAL A 98 2.66 3.51 36.90
CA VAL A 98 2.23 2.86 35.65
C VAL A 98 2.89 3.52 34.46
N LEU A 99 3.53 2.73 33.61
CA LEU A 99 4.10 3.19 32.36
C LEU A 99 3.56 2.37 31.18
N ALA A 100 2.83 3.04 30.30
CA ALA A 100 2.40 2.47 29.03
C ALA A 100 3.42 2.76 27.92
N ILE A 101 3.79 1.71 27.19
CA ILE A 101 4.82 1.68 26.16
C ILE A 101 4.13 1.35 24.84
N ARG A 102 4.19 2.29 23.89
CA ARG A 102 3.48 2.19 22.60
C ARG A 102 4.38 1.65 21.49
N ARG A 103 3.78 1.37 20.32
CA ARG A 103 4.40 0.73 19.13
C ARG A 103 5.74 1.35 18.68
N LEU A 104 5.95 2.64 18.92
CA LEU A 104 7.15 3.39 18.51
C LEU A 104 8.24 3.47 19.59
N GLU A 105 7.99 2.98 20.80
CA GLU A 105 8.71 3.35 22.02
C GLU A 105 9.43 2.17 22.68
N THR A 106 9.67 1.07 21.96
CA THR A 106 10.12 -0.22 22.55
C THR A 106 11.59 -0.25 23.00
N ASN A 107 12.32 0.87 22.98
CA ASN A 107 13.71 0.93 23.42
C ASN A 107 13.80 1.12 24.95
N LEU A 108 14.63 0.31 25.64
CA LEU A 108 14.92 0.43 27.08
C LEU A 108 15.35 1.86 27.47
N ARG A 109 16.14 2.55 26.63
CA ARG A 109 16.50 3.95 26.88
C ARG A 109 15.27 4.85 26.92
N ALA A 110 14.35 4.73 25.96
CA ALA A 110 13.14 5.53 25.91
C ALA A 110 12.23 5.26 27.12
N ILE A 111 12.18 4.00 27.57
CA ILE A 111 11.47 3.59 28.79
C ILE A 111 12.11 4.24 30.02
N LEU A 112 13.44 4.18 30.15
CA LEU A 112 14.17 4.81 31.24
C LEU A 112 13.99 6.33 31.24
N GLU A 113 14.05 7.00 30.08
CA GLU A 113 13.76 8.43 29.95
C GLU A 113 12.36 8.76 30.49
N LYS A 114 11.35 7.97 30.12
CA LYS A 114 9.99 8.14 30.62
C LYS A 114 9.86 7.89 32.13
N LEU A 115 10.53 6.86 32.66
CA LEU A 115 10.55 6.60 34.10
C LEU A 115 11.22 7.75 34.86
N ILE A 116 12.33 8.28 34.34
CA ILE A 116 13.04 9.41 34.95
C ILE A 116 12.17 10.65 34.99
N VAL A 117 11.39 10.93 33.94
CA VAL A 117 10.42 12.05 33.94
C VAL A 117 9.36 11.91 35.03
N ARG A 118 9.05 10.68 35.48
CA ARG A 118 8.07 10.43 36.56
C ARG A 118 8.69 10.54 37.97
N LEU A 119 10.01 10.63 38.09
CA LEU A 119 10.69 10.85 39.36
C LEU A 119 10.57 12.34 39.80
N PRO A 120 10.79 12.65 41.10
CA PRO A 120 10.87 14.02 41.61
C PRO A 120 11.87 14.90 40.85
N GLU A 121 11.52 16.16 40.57
CA GLU A 121 12.28 17.08 39.70
C GLU A 121 13.73 17.28 40.15
N ASP A 122 13.97 17.30 41.46
CA ASP A 122 15.26 17.50 42.10
C ASP A 122 16.23 16.33 41.88
N GLU A 123 15.73 15.12 41.67
CA GLU A 123 16.55 13.91 41.46
C GLU A 123 16.77 13.58 39.97
N ARG A 124 15.92 14.10 39.06
CA ARG A 124 15.95 13.75 37.62
C ARG A 124 17.31 13.97 36.98
N GLY A 125 17.99 15.07 37.33
CA GLY A 125 19.28 15.45 36.74
C GLY A 125 20.34 14.34 36.84
N ARG A 126 20.44 13.70 38.01
CA ARG A 126 21.40 12.61 38.25
C ARG A 126 21.12 11.39 37.35
N TYR A 127 19.86 10.98 37.26
CA TYR A 127 19.48 9.83 36.43
C TYR A 127 19.64 10.12 34.93
N LEU A 128 19.38 11.37 34.50
CA LEU A 128 19.62 11.82 33.13
C LEU A 128 21.12 11.84 32.78
N GLU A 129 21.97 12.32 33.69
CA GLU A 129 23.43 12.28 33.49
C GLU A 129 23.94 10.83 33.39
N ASP A 130 23.47 9.93 34.25
CA ASP A 130 23.82 8.52 34.21
C ASP A 130 23.35 7.85 32.91
N LEU A 131 22.16 8.20 32.44
CA LEU A 131 21.63 7.73 31.16
C LEU A 131 22.46 8.26 29.98
N GLN A 132 22.90 9.53 30.03
CA GLN A 132 23.78 10.11 29.01
C GLN A 132 25.15 9.43 28.99
N ARG A 133 25.74 9.16 30.17
CA ARG A 133 27.03 8.44 30.31
C ARG A 133 26.96 7.01 29.78
N ALA A 134 25.83 6.33 30.00
CA ALA A 134 25.59 4.99 29.44
C ALA A 134 25.51 4.99 27.90
N GLY A 135 25.32 6.16 27.26
CA GLY A 135 25.11 6.31 25.83
C GLY A 135 26.30 6.84 24.99
N THR A 136 27.41 7.22 25.60
CA THR A 136 28.41 8.13 24.99
C THR A 136 29.64 7.50 24.30
N THR A 137 29.68 6.21 23.98
CA THR A 137 30.93 5.60 23.43
C THR A 137 31.12 5.67 21.92
N LEU A 138 30.11 5.99 21.10
CA LEU A 138 30.26 6.06 19.63
C LEU A 138 29.57 7.32 19.07
N THR A 139 30.33 8.42 18.99
CA THR A 139 29.82 9.74 18.56
C THR A 139 29.67 9.90 17.05
N THR A 140 30.18 8.96 16.23
CA THR A 140 30.11 9.04 14.76
C THR A 140 29.41 7.83 14.14
N VAL A 141 28.62 8.06 13.09
CA VAL A 141 27.95 7.02 12.30
C VAL A 141 28.95 6.00 11.74
N ALA A 142 30.15 6.45 11.36
CA ALA A 142 31.21 5.56 10.88
C ALA A 142 31.68 4.55 11.95
N ALA A 143 31.81 5.00 13.20
CA ALA A 143 32.20 4.12 14.31
C ALA A 143 31.09 3.11 14.63
N GLN A 144 29.82 3.51 14.54
CA GLN A 144 28.66 2.62 14.71
C GLN A 144 28.59 1.53 13.62
N LYS A 145 28.81 1.89 12.34
CA LYS A 145 28.86 0.92 11.23
C LYS A 145 29.99 -0.10 11.41
N SER A 146 31.17 0.34 11.84
CA SER A 146 32.29 -0.59 12.10
C SER A 146 32.03 -1.51 13.29
N ALA A 147 31.51 -0.98 14.41
CA ALA A 147 31.19 -1.79 15.58
C ALA A 147 30.16 -2.90 15.29
N LEU A 148 29.19 -2.62 14.41
CA LEU A 148 28.20 -3.61 13.97
C LEU A 148 28.83 -4.77 13.20
N LEU A 149 29.74 -4.48 12.27
CA LEU A 149 30.43 -5.51 11.50
C LEU A 149 31.37 -6.35 12.37
N ASP A 150 32.06 -5.73 13.32
CA ASP A 150 32.96 -6.47 14.23
C ASP A 150 32.16 -7.40 15.14
N SER A 151 31.01 -6.93 15.63
CA SER A 151 30.09 -7.72 16.43
C SER A 151 29.47 -8.86 15.64
N LEU A 152 29.22 -8.67 14.34
CA LEU A 152 28.73 -9.71 13.43
C LEU A 152 29.77 -10.80 13.21
N ALA A 153 31.02 -10.43 12.93
CA ALA A 153 32.10 -11.39 12.80
C ALA A 153 32.25 -12.24 14.08
N GLN A 154 32.22 -11.60 15.25
CA GLN A 154 32.30 -12.30 16.52
C GLN A 154 31.07 -13.18 16.81
N ALA A 155 29.87 -12.74 16.42
CA ALA A 155 28.66 -13.55 16.60
C ALA A 155 28.71 -14.83 15.77
N ILE A 156 29.27 -14.77 14.56
CA ILE A 156 29.48 -15.93 13.69
C ILE A 156 30.57 -16.86 14.25
N GLU A 157 31.66 -16.33 14.81
CA GLU A 157 32.73 -17.14 15.44
C GLU A 157 32.25 -17.96 16.65
N GLU A 158 31.25 -17.44 17.37
CA GLU A 158 30.67 -18.07 18.56
C GLU A 158 29.43 -18.93 18.24
N ASP A 159 29.08 -19.06 16.96
CA ASP A 159 28.00 -19.92 16.48
C ASP A 159 28.52 -21.34 16.25
N ALA A 160 27.62 -22.32 16.34
CA ALA A 160 27.94 -23.73 16.18
C ALA A 160 27.04 -24.35 15.09
N PRO A 161 27.47 -25.44 14.42
CA PRO A 161 26.64 -26.12 13.44
C PRO A 161 25.30 -26.54 14.04
N ASN A 162 24.20 -26.18 13.38
CA ASN A 162 22.86 -26.46 13.87
C ASN A 162 22.23 -27.59 13.03
N PRO A 163 21.92 -28.77 13.62
CA PRO A 163 21.32 -29.90 12.90
C PRO A 163 19.97 -29.57 12.23
N GLU A 164 19.23 -28.58 12.75
CA GLU A 164 17.94 -28.15 12.21
C GLU A 164 18.06 -27.10 11.10
N SER A 165 19.28 -26.65 10.77
CA SER A 165 19.51 -25.59 9.77
C SER A 165 19.23 -26.03 8.33
N GLY A 166 19.22 -27.34 8.07
CA GLY A 166 19.14 -27.91 6.72
C GLY A 166 20.40 -27.69 5.88
N ILE A 167 21.49 -27.23 6.48
CA ILE A 167 22.82 -27.09 5.85
C ILE A 167 23.63 -28.34 6.20
N ASP A 168 24.40 -28.84 5.23
CA ASP A 168 25.35 -29.92 5.48
C ASP A 168 26.37 -29.50 6.56
N THR A 169 26.56 -30.34 7.58
CA THR A 169 27.30 -29.98 8.80
C THR A 169 28.76 -29.61 8.52
N GLU A 170 29.41 -30.32 7.60
CA GLU A 170 30.80 -30.04 7.23
C GLU A 170 30.92 -28.69 6.50
N PHE A 171 29.98 -28.41 5.60
CA PHE A 171 29.92 -27.13 4.88
C PHE A 171 29.55 -25.96 5.81
N GLU A 172 28.60 -26.16 6.73
CA GLU A 172 28.24 -25.17 7.74
C GLU A 172 29.44 -24.80 8.62
N GLN A 173 30.22 -25.79 9.04
CA GLN A 173 31.43 -25.59 9.82
C GLN A 173 32.52 -24.81 9.04
N ALA A 174 32.68 -25.10 7.74
CA ALA A 174 33.57 -24.35 6.87
C ALA A 174 33.13 -22.88 6.71
N LEU A 175 31.83 -22.63 6.54
CA LEU A 175 31.28 -21.28 6.44
C LEU A 175 31.43 -20.49 7.76
N LEU A 176 31.17 -21.11 8.91
CA LEU A 176 31.36 -20.48 10.22
C LEU A 176 32.82 -20.04 10.46
N ALA A 177 33.79 -20.83 9.97
CA ALA A 177 35.20 -20.47 10.05
C ALA A 177 35.61 -19.35 9.06
N ALA A 178 35.00 -19.32 7.87
CA ALA A 178 35.43 -18.44 6.78
C ALA A 178 34.71 -17.07 6.75
N LEU A 179 33.42 -17.02 7.06
CA LEU A 179 32.61 -15.78 7.00
C LEU A 179 33.10 -14.64 7.90
N PRO A 180 33.65 -14.87 9.10
CA PRO A 180 34.24 -13.79 9.90
C PRO A 180 35.38 -13.04 9.17
N ASN A 181 36.19 -13.77 8.38
CA ASN A 181 37.27 -13.19 7.59
C ASN A 181 36.74 -12.30 6.45
N LEU A 182 35.59 -12.67 5.86
CA LEU A 182 34.90 -11.86 4.86
C LEU A 182 34.45 -10.51 5.44
N VAL A 183 33.81 -10.54 6.62
CA VAL A 183 33.22 -9.35 7.27
C VAL A 183 34.30 -8.41 7.82
N ARG A 184 35.48 -8.93 8.18
CA ARG A 184 36.62 -8.15 8.68
C ARG A 184 37.57 -7.62 7.60
N ASP A 185 37.43 -8.06 6.35
CA ASP A 185 38.36 -7.67 5.28
C ASP A 185 38.37 -6.15 5.02
N PRO A 186 39.53 -5.48 5.06
CA PRO A 186 39.62 -4.02 4.90
C PRO A 186 39.09 -3.50 3.56
N HIS A 187 39.32 -4.25 2.47
CA HIS A 187 38.88 -3.85 1.15
C HIS A 187 37.35 -3.97 1.04
N LEU A 188 36.80 -5.13 1.41
CA LEU A 188 35.35 -5.38 1.37
C LEU A 188 34.56 -4.46 2.31
N ARG A 189 35.11 -4.12 3.47
CA ARG A 189 34.48 -3.13 4.36
C ARG A 189 34.36 -1.78 3.68
N ARG A 190 35.40 -1.30 2.99
CA ARG A 190 35.38 0.01 2.32
C ARG A 190 34.51 0.02 1.07
N THR A 191 34.60 -1.02 0.23
CA THR A 191 33.95 -1.03 -1.10
C THR A 191 32.55 -1.61 -1.08
N LYS A 192 32.23 -2.49 -0.13
CA LYS A 192 30.95 -3.20 -0.05
C LYS A 192 30.17 -2.91 1.23
N PHE A 193 30.69 -3.23 2.41
CA PHE A 193 29.85 -3.23 3.61
C PHE A 193 29.57 -1.83 4.18
N LEU A 194 30.54 -0.89 4.12
CA LEU A 194 30.41 0.47 4.67
C LEU A 194 30.03 1.54 3.62
N ALA A 195 29.92 1.16 2.34
CA ALA A 195 29.56 2.07 1.26
C ALA A 195 28.12 2.61 1.42
N ASP A 196 27.84 3.76 0.82
CA ASP A 196 26.51 4.38 0.91
C ASP A 196 25.46 3.59 0.10
N GLY A 197 24.27 3.41 0.67
CA GLY A 197 23.19 2.60 0.07
C GLY A 197 23.22 1.11 0.42
N GLU A 198 24.09 0.71 1.33
CA GLU A 198 24.27 -0.69 1.77
C GLU A 198 23.52 -1.01 3.06
N VAL A 199 23.26 -2.31 3.27
CA VAL A 199 22.43 -2.81 4.38
C VAL A 199 22.95 -2.40 5.76
N VAL A 200 24.26 -2.29 5.95
CA VAL A 200 24.87 -1.90 7.23
C VAL A 200 24.55 -0.44 7.54
N GLY A 201 24.58 0.44 6.53
CA GLY A 201 24.22 1.84 6.70
C GLY A 201 22.76 2.00 7.03
N GLU A 202 21.89 1.28 6.33
CA GLU A 202 20.45 1.26 6.62
C GLU A 202 20.15 0.69 8.02
N LEU A 203 20.86 -0.37 8.44
CA LEU A 203 20.76 -0.92 9.79
C LEU A 203 21.17 0.11 10.83
N VAL A 204 22.32 0.77 10.69
CA VAL A 204 22.78 1.79 11.64
C VAL A 204 21.84 2.99 11.67
N ASP A 205 21.42 3.50 10.51
CA ASP A 205 20.50 4.63 10.43
C ASP A 205 19.17 4.30 11.10
N ARG A 206 18.63 3.09 10.89
CA ARG A 206 17.40 2.62 11.56
C ARG A 206 17.59 2.37 13.06
N LEU A 207 18.76 1.92 13.50
CA LEU A 207 19.04 1.58 14.90
C LEU A 207 19.36 2.83 15.77
N PHE A 208 19.94 3.88 15.18
CA PHE A 208 20.45 5.05 15.92
C PHE A 208 19.76 6.39 15.59
N SER A 209 18.93 6.50 14.54
CA SER A 209 18.24 7.75 14.21
C SER A 209 16.95 7.93 15.02
N ALA A 210 16.96 8.87 15.95
CA ALA A 210 15.82 9.25 16.79
C ALA A 210 14.79 10.19 16.10
N ARG A 211 14.38 9.90 14.84
CA ARG A 211 13.36 10.72 14.16
C ARG A 211 12.08 9.95 13.88
N GLU A 212 11.00 10.54 14.36
CA GLU A 212 9.59 10.17 14.22
C GLU A 212 9.18 9.86 12.77
N GLY A 213 8.22 8.96 12.61
CA GLY A 213 7.20 9.13 11.57
C GLY A 213 7.35 8.37 10.24
N LYS A 214 8.19 7.34 10.11
CA LYS A 214 8.08 6.41 8.96
C LYS A 214 7.61 5.02 9.40
N ARG A 215 6.36 4.69 9.02
CA ARG A 215 5.85 3.32 8.95
C ARG A 215 6.71 2.54 7.95
N LEU A 216 7.63 1.72 8.45
CA LEU A 216 8.31 0.69 7.67
C LEU A 216 8.30 -0.59 8.52
N ASP A 217 7.29 -1.42 8.29
CA ASP A 217 7.08 -2.74 8.92
C ASP A 217 8.08 -3.81 8.39
N GLU A 218 9.10 -3.44 7.62
CA GLU A 218 10.02 -4.37 6.97
C GLU A 218 11.30 -4.60 7.79
N ARG A 219 11.53 -5.87 8.18
CA ARG A 219 12.76 -6.35 8.80
C ARG A 219 13.93 -6.17 7.82
N VAL A 220 14.95 -5.40 8.19
CA VAL A 220 16.20 -5.35 7.42
C VAL A 220 17.02 -6.61 7.69
N VAL A 221 17.38 -7.32 6.63
CA VAL A 221 18.23 -8.50 6.64
C VAL A 221 19.25 -8.38 5.51
N PHE A 222 20.34 -9.13 5.60
CA PHE A 222 21.23 -9.30 4.46
C PHE A 222 20.52 -10.09 3.37
N GLU A 223 20.55 -9.55 2.16
CA GLU A 223 20.02 -10.16 0.95
C GLU A 223 21.16 -10.48 -0.03
N ARG A 224 20.84 -11.18 -1.12
CA ARG A 224 21.81 -11.60 -2.15
C ARG A 224 22.68 -10.44 -2.64
N GLN A 225 22.08 -9.26 -2.84
CA GLN A 225 22.79 -8.05 -3.30
C GLN A 225 23.77 -7.47 -2.26
N ASN A 226 23.67 -7.84 -0.99
CA ASN A 226 24.56 -7.38 0.07
C ASN A 226 25.84 -8.21 0.18
N LEU A 227 25.91 -9.35 -0.53
CA LEU A 227 27.11 -10.17 -0.58
C LEU A 227 28.01 -9.78 -1.75
N PRO A 228 29.34 -10.00 -1.59
CA PRO A 228 30.28 -9.83 -2.68
C PRO A 228 30.13 -10.97 -3.72
N LEU A 229 29.25 -10.79 -4.71
CA LEU A 229 28.94 -11.80 -5.75
C LEU A 229 29.52 -11.49 -7.14
N SER A 230 29.74 -10.21 -7.48
CA SER A 230 30.31 -9.81 -8.77
C SER A 230 30.89 -8.39 -8.69
N GLY A 231 31.82 -8.05 -9.60
CA GLY A 231 32.37 -6.69 -9.72
C GLY A 231 33.41 -6.29 -8.66
N LEU A 232 34.04 -7.26 -8.00
CA LEU A 232 35.05 -7.02 -6.97
C LEU A 232 36.45 -7.25 -7.51
N ASP A 233 37.36 -6.38 -7.08
CA ASP A 233 38.78 -6.62 -7.29
C ASP A 233 39.29 -7.65 -6.29
N MET A 234 39.24 -8.91 -6.68
CA MET A 234 39.73 -10.04 -5.88
C MET A 234 41.21 -9.88 -5.51
N MET A 235 42.01 -9.17 -6.32
CA MET A 235 43.42 -8.94 -6.05
C MET A 235 43.66 -8.01 -4.85
N SER A 236 42.69 -7.16 -4.53
CA SER A 236 42.73 -6.26 -3.38
C SER A 236 42.21 -6.90 -2.09
N CYS A 237 41.63 -8.10 -2.15
CA CYS A 237 41.11 -8.83 -1.00
C CYS A 237 42.21 -9.69 -0.34
N SER A 238 42.15 -9.86 0.99
CA SER A 238 43.04 -10.78 1.71
C SER A 238 42.88 -12.23 1.22
N SER A 239 43.89 -13.09 1.45
CA SER A 239 43.80 -14.51 1.07
C SER A 239 42.64 -15.21 1.77
N LEU A 240 42.44 -14.94 3.06
CA LEU A 240 41.34 -15.51 3.85
C LEU A 240 39.97 -15.05 3.38
N ALA A 241 39.84 -13.78 2.95
CA ALA A 241 38.59 -13.29 2.37
C ALA A 241 38.30 -13.92 1.00
N ARG A 242 39.33 -14.13 0.17
CA ARG A 242 39.19 -14.83 -1.11
C ARG A 242 38.74 -16.29 -0.92
N GLU A 243 39.34 -17.00 0.02
CA GLU A 243 38.92 -18.36 0.38
C GLU A 243 37.45 -18.40 0.83
N ALA A 244 37.02 -17.41 1.64
CA ALA A 244 35.63 -17.29 2.04
C ALA A 244 34.67 -17.03 0.87
N ILE A 245 35.08 -16.22 -0.11
CA ILE A 245 34.32 -15.92 -1.33
C ILE A 245 34.21 -17.18 -2.21
N ASP A 246 35.32 -17.89 -2.41
CA ASP A 246 35.38 -19.09 -3.26
C ASP A 246 34.46 -20.21 -2.74
N LEU A 247 34.31 -20.35 -1.41
CA LEU A 247 33.42 -21.33 -0.77
C LEU A 247 31.96 -21.22 -1.23
N TYR A 248 31.47 -20.01 -1.53
CA TYR A 248 30.08 -19.81 -1.96
C TYR A 248 29.92 -19.38 -3.41
N LEU A 249 30.98 -18.99 -4.14
CA LEU A 249 30.86 -18.65 -5.56
C LEU A 249 30.75 -19.88 -6.48
N TYR A 250 31.27 -21.04 -6.07
CA TYR A 250 31.27 -22.26 -6.90
C TYR A 250 29.86 -22.69 -7.36
N ASP A 251 28.85 -22.58 -6.49
CA ASP A 251 27.44 -22.84 -6.79
C ASP A 251 26.54 -21.80 -6.12
N SER A 252 26.61 -20.57 -6.62
CA SER A 252 25.96 -19.41 -6.01
C SER A 252 24.42 -19.49 -5.90
N GLU A 253 23.74 -20.42 -6.58
CA GLU A 253 22.30 -20.63 -6.42
C GLU A 253 21.99 -21.47 -5.17
N ARG A 254 22.87 -22.42 -4.83
CA ARG A 254 22.68 -23.33 -3.68
C ARG A 254 23.31 -22.79 -2.40
N THR A 255 24.51 -22.23 -2.48
CA THR A 255 25.34 -21.85 -1.32
C THR A 255 24.99 -20.48 -0.76
N VAL A 256 24.62 -19.51 -1.59
CA VAL A 256 24.30 -18.13 -1.13
C VAL A 256 23.12 -18.10 -0.15
N PRO A 257 22.01 -18.83 -0.36
CA PRO A 257 20.96 -18.93 0.65
C PRO A 257 21.46 -19.44 2.01
N GLN A 258 22.44 -20.36 2.03
CA GLN A 258 23.03 -20.92 3.24
C GLN A 258 23.92 -19.89 3.95
N VAL A 259 24.75 -19.14 3.19
CA VAL A 259 25.54 -18.01 3.71
C VAL A 259 24.64 -16.95 4.33
N LEU A 260 23.57 -16.55 3.63
CA LEU A 260 22.61 -15.58 4.13
C LEU A 260 21.88 -16.08 5.38
N SER A 261 21.57 -17.37 5.47
CA SER A 261 20.99 -17.98 6.66
C SER A 261 21.90 -17.82 7.89
N ILE A 262 23.20 -18.12 7.74
CA ILE A 262 24.19 -17.99 8.82
C ILE A 262 24.39 -16.52 9.21
N ILE A 263 24.51 -15.61 8.25
CA ILE A 263 24.67 -14.17 8.55
C ILE A 263 23.41 -13.64 9.26
N ASN A 264 22.21 -13.93 8.74
CA ASN A 264 20.97 -13.37 9.26
C ASN A 264 20.52 -13.96 10.59
N ARG A 265 20.83 -15.24 10.88
CA ARG A 265 20.55 -15.82 12.21
C ARG A 265 21.46 -15.22 13.29
N ASN A 266 22.70 -14.89 12.93
CA ASN A 266 23.66 -14.24 13.83
C ASN A 266 23.51 -12.72 13.92
N LEU A 267 22.78 -12.11 12.99
CA LEU A 267 22.56 -10.66 12.94
C LEU A 267 21.94 -10.10 14.22
N ASN A 268 21.00 -10.82 14.86
CA ASN A 268 20.38 -10.36 16.10
C ASN A 268 21.38 -10.29 17.26
N ARG A 269 22.28 -11.30 17.38
CA ARG A 269 23.35 -11.34 18.38
C ARG A 269 24.39 -10.25 18.10
N ALA A 270 24.72 -10.03 16.82
CA ALA A 270 25.60 -8.97 16.36
C ALA A 270 25.06 -7.58 16.71
N ILE A 271 23.78 -7.32 16.41
CA ILE A 271 23.06 -6.09 16.73
C ILE A 271 23.11 -5.87 18.25
N ALA A 272 22.69 -6.85 19.05
CA ALA A 272 22.72 -6.74 20.51
C ALA A 272 24.12 -6.39 21.06
N ARG A 273 25.19 -6.97 20.49
CA ARG A 273 26.58 -6.71 20.89
C ARG A 273 27.12 -5.36 20.37
N ALA A 274 26.81 -4.97 19.15
CA ALA A 274 27.25 -3.70 18.55
C ALA A 274 26.63 -2.49 19.27
N LEU A 275 25.43 -2.72 19.76
CA LEU A 275 24.67 -1.81 20.57
C LEU A 275 24.95 -2.01 22.06
N ASN A 276 26.12 -2.53 22.45
CA ASN A 276 26.61 -2.54 23.83
C ASN A 276 26.82 -1.11 24.38
N PHE A 277 25.76 -0.30 24.38
CA PHE A 277 25.27 0.33 25.60
C PHE A 277 25.38 -0.71 26.71
N SER A 278 26.14 -0.38 27.72
CA SER A 278 26.34 -1.14 28.94
C SER A 278 25.02 -1.73 29.47
N GLY A 279 24.69 -2.97 29.07
CA GLY A 279 23.51 -3.70 29.55
C GLY A 279 23.49 -3.77 31.08
N ASP A 280 24.69 -3.86 31.67
CA ASP A 280 24.90 -3.74 33.11
C ASP A 280 24.54 -2.34 33.63
N GLN A 281 24.95 -1.24 32.99
CA GLN A 281 24.67 0.11 33.51
C GLN A 281 23.20 0.53 33.32
N LEU A 282 22.53 0.13 32.23
CA LEU A 282 21.09 0.38 32.07
C LEU A 282 20.26 -0.52 32.99
N GLY A 283 20.68 -1.78 33.19
CA GLY A 283 20.11 -2.68 34.20
C GLY A 283 20.31 -2.16 35.62
N GLU A 284 21.49 -1.65 35.96
CA GLU A 284 21.80 -0.98 37.22
C GLU A 284 21.01 0.33 37.37
N LEU A 285 20.85 1.11 36.31
CA LEU A 285 20.02 2.32 36.32
C LEU A 285 18.56 1.97 36.59
N MET A 286 18.02 0.94 35.93
CA MET A 286 16.70 0.39 36.20
C MET A 286 16.58 -0.10 37.65
N GLY A 287 17.60 -0.81 38.16
CA GLY A 287 17.67 -1.25 39.55
C GLY A 287 17.64 -0.08 40.55
N ARG A 288 18.38 1.00 40.28
CA ARG A 288 18.38 2.22 41.10
C ARG A 288 17.04 2.96 41.05
N ILE A 289 16.39 3.03 39.89
CA ILE A 289 15.03 3.58 39.77
C ILE A 289 14.05 2.72 40.59
N ARG A 290 14.12 1.40 40.47
CA ARG A 290 13.29 0.45 41.25
C ARG A 290 13.54 0.55 42.76
N THR A 291 14.79 0.78 43.18
CA THR A 291 15.14 1.01 44.59
C THR A 291 14.48 2.29 45.10
N ARG A 292 14.54 3.37 44.31
CA ARG A 292 13.89 4.64 44.67
C ARG A 292 12.37 4.51 44.76
N LEU A 293 11.74 3.82 43.80
CA LEU A 293 10.30 3.53 43.83
C LEU A 293 9.90 2.67 45.04
N LYS A 294 10.76 1.72 45.46
CA LYS A 294 10.56 0.93 46.68
C LYS A 294 10.53 1.81 47.92
N VAL A 295 11.43 2.79 48.03
CA VAL A 295 11.46 3.77 49.13
C VAL A 295 10.16 4.58 49.19
N GLU A 296 9.51 4.84 48.06
CA GLU A 296 8.18 5.49 48.01
C GLU A 296 7.01 4.54 48.30
N GLY A 297 7.28 3.26 48.57
CA GLY A 297 6.25 2.23 48.73
C GLY A 297 5.50 1.92 47.42
N LYS A 298 6.07 2.26 46.26
CA LYS A 298 5.47 2.04 44.94
C LYS A 298 5.96 0.74 44.29
N GLN A 299 5.08 0.12 43.52
CA GLN A 299 5.40 -0.97 42.59
C GLN A 299 5.36 -0.46 41.14
N LEU A 300 6.17 -1.04 40.27
CA LEU A 300 6.24 -0.63 38.87
C LEU A 300 5.36 -1.52 37.99
N VAL A 301 4.51 -0.90 37.16
CA VAL A 301 3.66 -1.58 36.18
C VAL A 301 4.02 -1.15 34.77
N LEU A 302 4.45 -2.08 33.92
CA LEU A 302 4.80 -1.81 32.53
C LEU A 302 3.78 -2.43 31.57
N LEU A 303 3.19 -1.62 30.70
CA LEU A 303 2.09 -2.02 29.81
C LEU A 303 2.49 -1.80 28.35
N PHE A 304 2.75 -2.88 27.62
CA PHE A 304 3.16 -2.82 26.22
C PHE A 304 1.94 -2.98 25.29
N GLU A 305 1.52 -1.89 24.64
CA GLU A 305 0.29 -1.82 23.82
C GLU A 305 0.39 -2.57 22.49
N GLU A 306 1.58 -2.62 21.88
CA GLU A 306 1.85 -3.37 20.66
C GLU A 306 3.35 -3.69 20.55
N PHE A 307 3.68 -4.97 20.67
CA PHE A 307 5.04 -5.49 20.52
C PHE A 307 5.23 -6.05 19.11
N ALA A 308 5.44 -5.14 18.16
CA ALA A 308 5.64 -5.47 16.75
C ALA A 308 7.13 -5.73 16.41
N ARG A 309 8.05 -5.16 17.19
CA ARG A 309 9.50 -5.27 16.98
C ARG A 309 10.09 -6.34 17.91
N LEU A 310 10.86 -7.25 17.34
CA LEU A 310 11.89 -8.09 17.95
C LEU A 310 13.09 -7.86 17.06
N GLN A 311 13.89 -6.86 17.38
CA GLN A 311 15.23 -6.73 16.83
C GLN A 311 16.18 -6.33 17.97
N GLY A 312 17.01 -7.28 18.42
CA GLY A 312 18.11 -7.07 19.37
C GLY A 312 17.72 -6.62 20.79
N TYR A 313 17.15 -5.42 20.92
CA TYR A 313 16.89 -4.71 22.18
C TYR A 313 15.76 -5.29 23.02
N ASP A 314 14.68 -5.77 22.39
CA ASP A 314 13.45 -6.12 23.10
C ASP A 314 13.65 -7.35 24.03
N LEU A 315 14.62 -8.23 23.72
CA LEU A 315 14.91 -9.44 24.50
C LEU A 315 15.77 -9.18 25.74
N ALA A 316 16.77 -8.30 25.64
CA ALA A 316 17.60 -7.91 26.79
C ALA A 316 16.77 -7.14 27.81
N MET A 317 15.87 -6.25 27.34
CA MET A 317 14.89 -5.57 28.18
C MET A 317 13.96 -6.57 28.89
N LEU A 318 13.30 -7.47 28.15
CA LEU A 318 12.41 -8.46 28.76
C LEU A 318 13.14 -9.33 29.80
N SER A 319 14.41 -9.67 29.55
CA SER A 319 15.25 -10.40 30.50
C SER A 319 15.48 -9.62 31.80
N ALA A 320 15.70 -8.30 31.73
CA ALA A 320 15.84 -7.44 32.90
C ALA A 320 14.52 -7.31 33.71
N LEU A 321 13.37 -7.43 33.04
CA LEU A 321 12.05 -7.37 33.68
C LEU A 321 11.62 -8.66 34.37
N ILE A 322 12.34 -9.78 34.17
CA ILE A 322 12.09 -11.04 34.87
C ILE A 322 12.59 -11.01 36.32
N VAL A 323 13.56 -10.14 36.65
CA VAL A 323 14.16 -10.07 37.99
C VAL A 323 13.12 -9.62 39.01
N GLN A 324 12.73 -10.53 39.91
CA GLN A 324 11.75 -10.29 40.98
C GLN A 324 12.20 -9.17 41.92
N GLY A 325 11.24 -8.51 42.57
CA GLY A 325 11.54 -7.60 43.66
C GLY A 325 11.99 -8.36 44.90
N ASP A 326 12.91 -7.77 45.66
CA ASP A 326 13.39 -8.29 46.93
C ASP A 326 13.31 -7.20 48.03
N GLU A 327 14.11 -7.30 49.09
CA GLU A 327 14.18 -6.26 50.14
C GLU A 327 14.66 -4.90 49.59
N SER A 328 15.44 -4.89 48.52
CA SER A 328 16.06 -3.70 47.93
C SER A 328 15.30 -3.14 46.72
N LEU A 329 14.66 -4.00 45.91
CA LEU A 329 14.01 -3.63 44.66
C LEU A 329 12.48 -3.60 44.78
N CYS A 330 11.83 -2.65 44.11
CA CYS A 330 10.37 -2.67 43.95
C CYS A 330 9.91 -3.84 43.09
N ASN A 331 8.70 -4.32 43.35
CA ASN A 331 8.05 -5.33 42.52
C ASN A 331 7.75 -4.76 41.14
N VAL A 332 7.87 -5.60 40.11
CA VAL A 332 7.58 -5.26 38.72
C VAL A 332 6.51 -6.20 38.20
N ARG A 333 5.49 -5.63 37.57
CA ARG A 333 4.42 -6.36 36.87
C ARG A 333 4.36 -5.85 35.44
N TRP A 334 4.19 -6.73 34.47
CA TRP A 334 4.14 -6.29 33.08
C TRP A 334 3.17 -7.09 32.22
N ALA A 335 2.60 -6.40 31.23
CA ALA A 335 1.66 -6.98 30.29
C ALA A 335 2.07 -6.67 28.84
N LEU A 336 2.00 -7.65 27.96
CA LEU A 336 2.51 -7.58 26.59
C LEU A 336 1.44 -7.98 25.56
N ALA A 337 1.08 -7.05 24.68
CA ALA A 337 0.24 -7.33 23.52
C ALA A 337 1.09 -7.65 22.27
N CYS A 338 0.97 -8.87 21.72
CA CYS A 338 1.67 -9.28 20.50
C CYS A 338 0.83 -10.26 19.66
N THR A 339 1.29 -10.59 18.45
CA THR A 339 0.67 -11.67 17.66
C THR A 339 1.16 -13.02 18.14
N THR A 340 0.35 -14.06 17.97
CA THR A 340 0.66 -15.44 18.40
C THR A 340 1.98 -15.94 17.79
N GLY A 341 2.21 -15.70 16.50
CA GLY A 341 3.48 -16.04 15.85
C GLY A 341 4.68 -15.32 16.47
N ARG A 342 4.50 -14.05 16.85
CA ARG A 342 5.56 -13.23 17.46
C ARG A 342 5.88 -13.65 18.88
N PHE A 343 4.88 -14.07 19.64
CA PHE A 343 5.06 -14.62 20.97
C PHE A 343 5.93 -15.88 20.97
N ARG A 344 5.77 -16.75 19.97
CA ARG A 344 6.56 -17.98 19.81
C ARG A 344 8.04 -17.75 19.49
N GLU A 345 8.39 -16.57 18.98
CA GLU A 345 9.77 -16.17 18.72
C GLU A 345 10.49 -15.64 19.97
N LEU A 346 9.77 -15.42 21.09
CA LEU A 346 10.40 -15.04 22.36
C LEU A 346 11.24 -16.21 22.91
N PRO A 347 12.39 -15.93 23.57
CA PRO A 347 13.16 -16.93 24.28
C PRO A 347 12.31 -17.71 25.28
N ASP A 348 12.60 -19.00 25.42
CA ASP A 348 11.89 -19.87 26.35
C ASP A 348 11.94 -19.36 27.80
N THR A 349 13.02 -18.67 28.18
CA THR A 349 13.19 -18.05 29.49
C THR A 349 12.14 -16.97 29.80
N VAL A 350 11.58 -16.32 28.78
CA VAL A 350 10.49 -15.34 28.90
C VAL A 350 9.15 -16.06 28.75
N ARG A 351 8.99 -16.89 27.71
CA ARG A 351 7.71 -17.53 27.37
C ARG A 351 7.19 -18.46 28.47
N THR A 352 8.07 -19.27 29.06
CA THR A 352 7.69 -20.25 30.09
C THR A 352 7.41 -19.62 31.46
N ARG A 353 7.74 -18.34 31.64
CA ARG A 353 7.55 -17.60 32.90
C ARG A 353 6.32 -16.70 32.90
N MET A 354 5.48 -16.79 31.87
CA MET A 354 4.20 -16.08 31.85
C MET A 354 3.28 -16.64 32.93
N ASP A 355 2.70 -15.76 33.75
CA ASP A 355 1.74 -16.14 34.80
C ASP A 355 0.31 -16.26 34.25
N ALA A 356 0.04 -15.61 33.12
CA ALA A 356 -1.23 -15.70 32.41
C ALA A 356 -1.09 -15.34 30.93
N VAL A 357 -1.92 -15.98 30.10
CA VAL A 357 -2.05 -15.71 28.67
C VAL A 357 -3.53 -15.48 28.33
N VAL A 358 -3.82 -14.36 27.68
CA VAL A 358 -5.12 -14.04 27.08
C VAL A 358 -5.00 -14.25 25.59
N ASP A 359 -5.64 -15.31 25.08
CA ASP A 359 -5.62 -15.65 23.66
C ASP A 359 -6.92 -15.19 22.98
N LEU A 360 -6.84 -14.05 22.29
CA LEU A 360 -7.96 -13.47 21.53
C LEU A 360 -8.15 -14.14 20.17
N GLU A 361 -7.21 -14.98 19.72
CA GLU A 361 -7.36 -15.78 18.51
C GLU A 361 -8.20 -17.03 18.78
N ALA A 362 -7.95 -17.70 19.91
CA ALA A 362 -8.74 -18.83 20.36
C ALA A 362 -10.18 -18.44 20.74
N ALA A 363 -10.39 -17.25 21.31
CA ALA A 363 -11.72 -16.71 21.61
C ALA A 363 -11.72 -15.18 21.63
N ALA A 364 -12.25 -14.58 20.56
CA ALA A 364 -12.35 -13.13 20.48
C ALA A 364 -13.44 -12.61 21.44
N PRO A 365 -13.18 -11.53 22.20
CA PRO A 365 -14.17 -10.94 23.08
C PRO A 365 -15.31 -10.34 22.26
N ARG A 366 -16.54 -10.79 22.52
CA ARG A 366 -17.75 -10.28 21.86
C ARG A 366 -18.51 -9.37 22.82
N PRO A 367 -18.52 -8.04 22.59
CA PRO A 367 -19.35 -7.15 23.38
C PRO A 367 -20.83 -7.30 22.98
N GLU A 368 -21.72 -6.98 23.91
CA GLU A 368 -23.14 -6.78 23.60
C GLU A 368 -23.28 -5.58 22.65
N LEU A 369 -23.76 -5.82 21.42
CA LEU A 369 -23.85 -4.81 20.37
C LEU A 369 -24.66 -3.56 20.78
N PRO A 370 -25.79 -3.67 21.53
CA PRO A 370 -26.53 -2.51 22.01
C PRO A 370 -25.71 -1.63 22.97
N ASP A 371 -24.97 -2.22 23.90
CA ASP A 371 -24.16 -1.46 24.86
C ASP A 371 -22.96 -0.80 24.20
N PHE A 372 -22.26 -1.56 23.35
CA PHE A 372 -21.16 -1.05 22.54
C PHE A 372 -21.63 0.15 21.70
N THR A 373 -22.73 -0.01 20.97
CA THR A 373 -23.25 1.05 20.10
C THR A 373 -23.79 2.24 20.88
N GLY A 374 -24.52 1.99 21.98
CA GLY A 374 -25.08 3.03 22.84
C GLY A 374 -24.00 3.94 23.44
N ARG A 375 -22.87 3.38 23.87
CA ARG A 375 -21.72 4.15 24.38
C ARG A 375 -21.11 5.08 23.34
N TYR A 376 -20.86 4.59 22.12
CA TYR A 376 -20.39 5.43 21.01
C TYR A 376 -21.38 6.54 20.65
N LEU A 377 -22.67 6.21 20.57
CA LEU A 377 -23.72 7.19 20.29
C LEU A 377 -23.78 8.27 21.39
N ASN A 378 -23.72 7.88 22.65
CA ASN A 378 -23.71 8.83 23.76
C ASN A 378 -22.46 9.71 23.75
N ALA A 379 -21.28 9.14 23.54
CA ALA A 379 -20.03 9.90 23.45
C ALA A 379 -20.07 10.97 22.34
N VAL A 380 -20.64 10.64 21.16
CA VAL A 380 -20.84 11.62 20.08
C VAL A 380 -21.85 12.71 20.47
N ARG A 381 -22.92 12.38 21.19
CA ARG A 381 -23.93 13.34 21.66
C ARG A 381 -23.39 14.31 22.71
N VAL A 382 -22.54 13.83 23.61
CA VAL A 382 -21.88 14.66 24.64
C VAL A 382 -20.81 15.55 23.99
N GLY A 383 -20.01 14.96 23.10
CA GLY A 383 -18.88 15.61 22.42
C GLY A 383 -17.62 15.67 23.29
N ARG A 384 -16.45 15.75 22.65
CA ARG A 384 -15.15 15.65 23.33
C ARG A 384 -14.96 16.65 24.49
N PRO A 385 -15.26 17.96 24.36
CA PRO A 385 -14.96 18.92 25.43
C PRO A 385 -15.69 18.62 26.75
N ARG A 386 -16.93 18.14 26.67
CA ARG A 386 -17.72 17.78 27.86
C ARG A 386 -17.32 16.43 28.44
N LEU A 387 -16.79 15.52 27.62
CA LEU A 387 -16.19 14.27 28.10
C LEU A 387 -14.89 14.55 28.84
N GLU A 388 -14.04 15.44 28.32
CA GLU A 388 -12.81 15.90 28.99
C GLU A 388 -13.13 16.53 30.34
N GLU A 389 -14.05 17.50 30.38
CA GLU A 389 -14.48 18.15 31.62
C GLU A 389 -15.05 17.15 32.64
N ALA A 390 -15.87 16.19 32.21
CA ALA A 390 -16.41 15.17 33.10
C ALA A 390 -15.34 14.19 33.60
N PHE A 391 -14.40 13.81 32.74
CA PHE A 391 -13.33 12.88 33.09
C PHE A 391 -12.37 13.47 34.13
N ASP A 392 -12.07 14.77 34.05
CA ASP A 392 -11.16 15.44 34.98
C ASP A 392 -11.81 15.76 36.33
N ASN A 393 -13.13 16.03 36.36
CA ASN A 393 -13.83 16.52 37.56
C ASN A 393 -14.62 15.43 38.32
N ASP A 394 -14.89 14.27 37.74
CA ASP A 394 -15.70 13.23 38.36
C ASP A 394 -14.86 12.07 38.92
N GLU A 395 -14.72 12.02 40.25
CA GLU A 395 -14.07 10.90 40.96
C GLU A 395 -14.80 9.56 40.75
N ALA A 396 -16.12 9.58 40.57
CA ALA A 396 -16.92 8.38 40.32
C ALA A 396 -16.85 7.92 38.86
N ARG A 397 -16.27 8.73 37.96
CA ARG A 397 -16.12 8.47 36.53
C ARG A 397 -17.43 8.00 35.88
N ILE A 398 -18.52 8.75 36.08
CA ILE A 398 -19.81 8.52 35.45
C ILE A 398 -19.90 9.27 34.12
N VAL A 399 -20.15 8.53 33.03
CA VAL A 399 -20.23 9.13 31.69
C VAL A 399 -21.50 10.01 31.60
N PRO A 400 -21.39 11.31 31.24
CA PRO A 400 -22.55 12.17 31.08
C PRO A 400 -23.53 11.57 30.07
N ASN A 401 -24.83 11.61 30.37
CA ASN A 401 -25.85 11.02 29.52
C ASN A 401 -26.81 12.09 28.99
N THR A 402 -26.67 12.46 27.72
CA THR A 402 -27.52 13.45 27.04
C THR A 402 -28.96 12.97 26.86
N CYS A 403 -29.22 11.67 26.97
CA CYS A 403 -30.57 11.10 26.89
C CYS A 403 -31.39 11.29 28.18
N THR A 404 -30.79 11.73 29.30
CA THR A 404 -31.50 11.95 30.57
C THR A 404 -32.51 13.09 30.46
N ASP A 405 -32.07 14.24 29.96
CA ASP A 405 -32.89 15.44 29.80
C ASP A 405 -33.46 15.60 28.38
N CYS A 406 -33.49 14.51 27.61
CA CYS A 406 -33.93 14.54 26.22
C CYS A 406 -35.46 14.50 26.12
N VAL A 407 -36.04 15.51 25.47
CA VAL A 407 -37.50 15.61 25.22
C VAL A 407 -38.06 14.43 24.42
N TRP A 408 -37.21 13.74 23.63
CA TRP A 408 -37.60 12.59 22.79
C TRP A 408 -37.30 11.24 23.45
N ARG A 409 -36.86 11.21 24.72
CA ARG A 409 -36.40 9.98 25.38
C ARG A 409 -37.44 8.86 25.35
N SER A 410 -38.69 9.15 25.69
CA SER A 410 -39.78 8.16 25.73
C SER A 410 -39.99 7.50 24.38
N ASP A 411 -40.20 8.30 23.33
CA ASP A 411 -40.46 7.83 21.97
C ASP A 411 -39.23 7.11 21.41
N CYS A 412 -38.03 7.67 21.63
CA CYS A 412 -36.77 7.10 21.15
C CYS A 412 -36.53 5.71 21.74
N PHE A 413 -36.74 5.54 23.05
CA PHE A 413 -36.48 4.25 23.71
C PHE A 413 -37.54 3.22 23.34
N ALA A 414 -38.80 3.63 23.19
CA ALA A 414 -39.88 2.75 22.75
C ALA A 414 -39.63 2.22 21.31
N THR A 415 -39.19 3.08 20.39
CA THR A 415 -39.02 2.71 18.98
C THR A 415 -37.66 2.06 18.66
N PHE A 416 -36.57 2.57 19.24
CA PHE A 416 -35.20 2.19 18.87
C PHE A 416 -34.48 1.34 19.94
N GLY A 417 -34.99 1.31 21.17
CA GLY A 417 -34.35 0.65 22.29
C GLY A 417 -33.23 1.49 22.93
N SER A 418 -32.63 0.93 23.97
CA SER A 418 -31.57 1.56 24.76
C SER A 418 -30.55 0.55 25.27
N SER A 419 -29.31 0.98 25.49
CA SER A 419 -28.31 0.19 26.23
C SER A 419 -28.74 -0.01 27.69
N ARG A 420 -28.08 -0.96 28.39
CA ARG A 420 -28.28 -1.19 29.83
C ARG A 420 -27.97 0.03 30.70
N GLU A 421 -27.11 0.92 30.19
CA GLU A 421 -26.70 2.16 30.85
C GLU A 421 -27.64 3.34 30.53
N GLY A 422 -28.72 3.09 29.79
CA GLY A 422 -29.71 4.09 29.46
C GLY A 422 -29.28 5.04 28.34
N PHE A 423 -28.47 4.58 27.39
CA PHE A 423 -28.14 5.32 26.18
C PHE A 423 -29.09 4.91 25.04
N GLY A 424 -29.79 5.86 24.42
CA GLY A 424 -30.70 5.57 23.31
C GLY A 424 -29.96 5.10 22.05
N LEU A 425 -30.51 4.11 21.35
CA LEU A 425 -29.87 3.49 20.17
C LEU A 425 -30.14 4.22 18.85
N TYR A 426 -31.01 5.23 18.82
CA TYR A 426 -31.31 6.00 17.60
C TYR A 426 -30.04 6.48 16.87
N PRO A 427 -29.90 6.25 15.54
CA PRO A 427 -30.93 5.78 14.60
C PRO A 427 -31.03 4.26 14.42
N PHE A 428 -30.41 3.45 15.27
CA PHE A 428 -30.40 1.98 15.18
C PHE A 428 -31.48 1.34 16.04
N THR A 429 -31.95 0.15 15.64
CA THR A 429 -32.73 -0.74 16.52
C THR A 429 -31.85 -1.92 16.94
N GLU A 430 -32.14 -2.57 18.07
CA GLU A 430 -31.40 -3.76 18.51
C GLU A 430 -31.32 -4.84 17.41
N LYS A 431 -32.44 -5.07 16.70
CA LYS A 431 -32.51 -5.99 15.55
C LYS A 431 -31.61 -5.53 14.39
N ALA A 432 -31.60 -4.23 14.07
CA ALA A 432 -30.80 -3.68 12.98
C ALA A 432 -29.29 -3.86 13.23
N LEU A 433 -28.84 -3.72 14.48
CA LEU A 433 -27.41 -3.80 14.82
C LEU A 433 -26.78 -5.14 14.38
N ALA A 434 -27.45 -6.26 14.65
CA ALA A 434 -26.97 -7.58 14.25
C ALA A 434 -26.91 -7.73 12.71
N GLY A 435 -27.94 -7.26 12.00
CA GLY A 435 -27.98 -7.27 10.54
C GLY A 435 -26.87 -6.41 9.91
N LEU A 436 -26.67 -5.21 10.43
CA LEU A 436 -25.63 -4.27 9.98
C LEU A 436 -24.21 -4.80 10.27
N ALA A 437 -24.00 -5.46 11.41
CA ALA A 437 -22.72 -6.06 11.78
C ALA A 437 -22.34 -7.19 10.81
N ARG A 438 -23.28 -8.09 10.50
CA ARG A 438 -23.09 -9.13 9.49
C ARG A 438 -22.81 -8.54 8.11
N ARG A 439 -23.66 -7.61 7.66
CA ARG A 439 -23.60 -7.05 6.30
C ARG A 439 -22.36 -6.22 6.01
N SER A 440 -21.80 -5.56 7.03
CA SER A 440 -20.53 -4.85 6.90
C SER A 440 -19.31 -5.78 6.89
N GLY A 441 -19.50 -7.08 7.14
CA GLY A 441 -18.43 -8.05 7.37
C GLY A 441 -17.66 -7.79 8.68
N ALA A 442 -18.25 -7.02 9.60
CA ALA A 442 -17.68 -6.80 10.92
C ALA A 442 -17.98 -7.96 11.89
N ASP A 443 -19.00 -8.76 11.60
CA ASP A 443 -19.34 -9.98 12.33
C ASP A 443 -19.43 -11.13 11.33
N ASP A 444 -18.54 -12.12 11.45
CA ASP A 444 -18.54 -13.33 10.62
C ASP A 444 -19.30 -14.50 11.27
N GLY A 445 -19.91 -14.28 12.43
CA GLY A 445 -20.62 -15.29 13.24
C GLY A 445 -19.78 -15.85 14.38
N GLU A 446 -18.46 -15.93 14.20
CA GLU A 446 -17.51 -16.40 15.23
C GLU A 446 -16.79 -15.24 15.93
N ARG A 447 -16.48 -14.18 15.18
CA ARG A 447 -15.68 -13.04 15.64
C ARG A 447 -16.36 -11.74 15.25
N PHE A 448 -16.34 -10.79 16.20
CA PHE A 448 -16.73 -9.41 15.97
C PHE A 448 -15.48 -8.53 15.87
N ASN A 449 -15.38 -7.72 14.82
CA ASN A 449 -14.34 -6.72 14.60
C ASN A 449 -14.90 -5.31 14.86
N PRO A 450 -14.65 -4.72 16.04
CA PRO A 450 -15.15 -3.40 16.39
C PRO A 450 -14.69 -2.29 15.44
N ARG A 451 -13.47 -2.40 14.89
CA ARG A 451 -12.90 -1.39 13.99
C ARG A 451 -13.64 -1.35 12.65
N ASP A 452 -13.98 -2.53 12.11
CA ASP A 452 -14.77 -2.61 10.88
C ASP A 452 -16.20 -2.13 11.09
N PHE A 453 -16.82 -2.44 12.24
CA PHE A 453 -18.16 -1.95 12.56
C PHE A 453 -18.19 -0.42 12.69
N GLN A 454 -17.23 0.18 13.40
CA GLN A 454 -17.08 1.63 13.50
C GLN A 454 -16.89 2.28 12.12
N LYS A 455 -16.02 1.70 11.28
CA LYS A 455 -15.66 2.23 9.97
C LYS A 455 -16.77 2.14 8.94
N LYS A 456 -17.49 1.03 8.91
CA LYS A 456 -18.44 0.71 7.84
C LYS A 456 -19.90 0.96 8.23
N VAL A 457 -20.22 1.03 9.53
CA VAL A 457 -21.59 1.21 10.03
C VAL A 457 -21.74 2.53 10.78
N LEU A 458 -21.06 2.70 11.91
CA LEU A 458 -21.29 3.87 12.78
C LEU A 458 -20.89 5.18 12.11
N LYS A 459 -19.67 5.27 11.56
CA LYS A 459 -19.17 6.51 10.96
C LYS A 459 -19.99 6.95 9.73
N PRO A 460 -20.29 6.09 8.73
CA PRO A 460 -21.12 6.48 7.60
C PRO A 460 -22.52 6.95 8.03
N ILE A 461 -23.17 6.24 8.95
CA ILE A 461 -24.54 6.58 9.37
C ILE A 461 -24.58 7.87 10.19
N LEU A 462 -23.62 8.09 11.10
CA LEU A 462 -23.61 9.26 11.96
C LEU A 462 -23.05 10.51 11.27
N MET A 463 -22.15 10.36 10.30
CA MET A 463 -21.48 11.48 9.64
C MET A 463 -22.07 11.78 8.26
N GLU A 464 -22.16 10.78 7.40
CA GLU A 464 -22.53 10.96 5.98
C GLU A 464 -24.06 11.00 5.80
N GLU A 465 -24.80 10.19 6.55
CA GLU A 465 -26.26 10.05 6.41
C GLU A 465 -27.06 11.03 7.28
N ALA A 466 -26.42 11.80 8.17
CA ALA A 466 -27.12 12.75 9.04
C ALA A 466 -27.91 13.83 8.25
N GLY A 467 -27.37 14.29 7.12
CA GLY A 467 -28.07 15.20 6.20
C GLY A 467 -29.30 14.55 5.54
N ASN A 468 -29.22 13.25 5.24
CA ASN A 468 -30.34 12.48 4.68
C ASN A 468 -31.45 12.23 5.72
N ILE A 469 -31.09 12.06 7.00
CA ILE A 469 -32.07 11.95 8.09
C ILE A 469 -32.88 13.24 8.21
N THR A 470 -32.20 14.39 8.23
CA THR A 470 -32.85 15.71 8.37
C THR A 470 -33.72 16.05 7.16
N SER A 471 -33.29 15.66 5.96
CA SER A 471 -34.05 15.87 4.72
C SER A 471 -35.12 14.80 4.44
N GLY A 472 -35.26 13.79 5.30
CA GLY A 472 -36.24 12.71 5.12
C GLY A 472 -35.94 11.75 3.98
N LYS A 473 -34.69 11.70 3.50
CA LYS A 473 -34.20 10.80 2.44
C LYS A 473 -33.52 9.54 2.96
N PHE A 474 -33.37 9.44 4.28
CA PHE A 474 -32.79 8.28 4.96
C PHE A 474 -33.82 7.16 5.14
N PRO A 475 -33.44 5.87 5.01
CA PRO A 475 -32.13 5.37 4.60
C PRO A 475 -31.92 5.42 3.08
N THR A 476 -30.70 5.71 2.62
CA THR A 476 -30.39 5.82 1.19
C THR A 476 -30.08 4.48 0.54
N SER A 477 -30.29 4.39 -0.79
CA SER A 477 -29.82 3.26 -1.59
C SER A 477 -28.29 3.17 -1.67
N GLY A 478 -27.58 4.29 -1.53
CA GLY A 478 -26.13 4.34 -1.42
C GLY A 478 -25.60 3.61 -0.18
N LEU A 479 -26.21 3.87 0.99
CA LEU A 479 -25.92 3.15 2.23
C LEU A 479 -26.17 1.65 2.08
N LEU A 480 -27.28 1.27 1.45
CA LEU A 480 -27.59 -0.14 1.18
C LEU A 480 -26.53 -0.79 0.28
N ALA A 481 -26.09 -0.11 -0.78
CA ALA A 481 -25.04 -0.59 -1.69
C ALA A 481 -23.68 -0.76 -0.98
N GLN A 482 -23.31 0.18 -0.11
CA GLN A 482 -22.08 0.11 0.69
C GLN A 482 -22.07 -1.10 1.63
N LEU A 483 -23.24 -1.49 2.17
CA LEU A 483 -23.42 -2.63 3.07
C LEU A 483 -23.82 -3.92 2.33
N GLY A 484 -23.27 -4.15 1.14
CA GLY A 484 -23.44 -5.38 0.37
C GLY A 484 -24.63 -5.41 -0.59
N GLY A 485 -25.34 -4.28 -0.77
CA GLY A 485 -26.46 -4.17 -1.69
C GLY A 485 -27.73 -4.90 -1.21
N PRO A 486 -28.76 -5.01 -2.06
CA PRO A 486 -30.00 -5.64 -1.63
C PRO A 486 -29.87 -7.16 -1.47
N GLU A 487 -30.09 -7.66 -0.25
CA GLU A 487 -30.16 -9.11 0.03
C GLU A 487 -31.54 -9.67 -0.38
N ILE A 488 -31.56 -10.85 -1.00
CA ILE A 488 -32.76 -11.51 -1.52
C ILE A 488 -33.46 -12.29 -0.38
N LEU A 489 -33.86 -11.59 0.68
CA LEU A 489 -34.68 -12.19 1.74
C LEU A 489 -35.99 -11.40 1.90
N SER A 490 -37.10 -12.13 1.72
CA SER A 490 -38.47 -11.92 2.19
C SER A 490 -39.19 -10.57 2.02
N VAL A 491 -38.63 -9.56 1.36
CA VAL A 491 -39.41 -8.39 0.92
C VAL A 491 -40.02 -8.71 -0.44
N ASP A 492 -41.34 -8.85 -0.48
CA ASP A 492 -42.13 -8.93 -1.71
C ASP A 492 -42.01 -7.58 -2.45
N ARG A 493 -40.95 -7.45 -3.26
CA ARG A 493 -40.50 -6.19 -3.87
C ARG A 493 -41.60 -5.58 -4.74
N THR A 494 -42.41 -6.41 -5.37
CA THR A 494 -43.55 -6.00 -6.17
C THR A 494 -44.61 -5.34 -5.27
N ARG A 495 -44.99 -5.97 -4.15
CA ARG A 495 -45.91 -5.36 -3.17
C ARG A 495 -45.35 -4.07 -2.56
N LEU A 496 -44.04 -4.02 -2.33
CA LEU A 496 -43.39 -2.82 -1.83
C LEU A 496 -43.37 -1.71 -2.89
N GLN A 497 -43.05 -2.01 -4.14
CA GLN A 497 -43.01 -1.07 -5.26
C GLN A 497 -44.38 -0.47 -5.56
N GLU A 498 -45.44 -1.30 -5.55
CA GLU A 498 -46.83 -0.86 -5.76
C GLU A 498 -47.27 0.16 -4.71
N ARG A 499 -46.81 0.00 -3.46
CA ARG A 499 -47.25 0.85 -2.34
C ARG A 499 -46.31 2.02 -2.02
N ALA A 500 -45.01 1.84 -2.22
CA ALA A 500 -43.99 2.85 -1.95
C ALA A 500 -43.81 3.84 -3.12
N GLY A 501 -44.20 3.45 -4.34
CA GLY A 501 -44.12 4.29 -5.53
C GLY A 501 -42.71 4.86 -5.76
N ALA A 502 -42.61 6.19 -5.85
CA ALA A 502 -41.34 6.90 -6.09
C ALA A 502 -40.30 6.75 -4.97
N ASN A 503 -40.72 6.37 -3.76
CA ASN A 503 -39.81 6.21 -2.61
C ASN A 503 -39.33 4.76 -2.42
N PHE A 504 -39.57 3.88 -3.40
CA PHE A 504 -39.26 2.45 -3.31
C PHE A 504 -37.85 2.16 -2.77
N ASP A 505 -36.83 2.83 -3.30
CA ASP A 505 -35.44 2.60 -2.90
C ASP A 505 -35.19 2.89 -1.41
N GLN A 506 -35.87 3.90 -0.87
CA GLN A 506 -35.76 4.30 0.53
C GLN A 506 -36.46 3.29 1.45
N TYR A 507 -37.66 2.82 1.08
CA TYR A 507 -38.34 1.76 1.82
C TYR A 507 -37.60 0.42 1.72
N LEU A 508 -37.03 0.10 0.56
CA LEU A 508 -36.23 -1.10 0.37
C LEU A 508 -35.01 -1.10 1.28
N ALA A 509 -34.28 0.03 1.32
CA ALA A 509 -33.14 0.21 2.22
C ALA A 509 -33.57 0.07 3.68
N PHE A 510 -34.70 0.67 4.08
CA PHE A 510 -35.25 0.53 5.43
C PHE A 510 -35.54 -0.93 5.80
N TYR A 511 -36.37 -1.63 5.03
CA TYR A 511 -36.80 -2.99 5.40
C TYR A 511 -35.63 -3.97 5.43
N GLN A 512 -34.62 -3.80 4.58
CA GLN A 512 -33.46 -4.69 4.56
C GLN A 512 -32.41 -4.40 5.63
N LEU A 513 -32.28 -3.14 6.06
CA LEU A 513 -31.27 -2.74 7.05
C LEU A 513 -31.84 -2.73 8.48
N TRP A 514 -33.10 -2.33 8.68
CA TRP A 514 -33.74 -2.22 10.00
C TRP A 514 -34.70 -3.36 10.35
N ASN A 515 -35.30 -4.03 9.35
CA ASN A 515 -36.31 -5.09 9.56
C ASN A 515 -35.86 -6.48 9.09
N GLY A 516 -34.56 -6.68 8.85
CA GLY A 516 -34.02 -7.98 8.45
C GLY A 516 -34.65 -8.56 7.17
N GLY A 517 -35.21 -7.72 6.31
CA GLY A 517 -35.89 -8.11 5.08
C GLY A 517 -37.35 -8.53 5.23
N ARG A 518 -38.04 -8.23 6.34
CA ARG A 518 -39.43 -8.63 6.57
C ARG A 518 -40.41 -7.45 6.54
N LEU A 519 -41.58 -7.63 5.91
CA LEU A 519 -42.64 -6.62 5.76
C LEU A 519 -43.67 -6.60 6.91
N ASP A 520 -43.66 -7.60 7.78
CA ASP A 520 -44.67 -7.86 8.82
C ASP A 520 -44.27 -7.42 10.23
N ASP A 521 -43.02 -6.97 10.42
CA ASP A 521 -42.51 -6.51 11.72
C ASP A 521 -42.84 -5.02 11.93
N SER A 522 -43.74 -4.75 12.88
CA SER A 522 -44.29 -3.43 13.25
C SER A 522 -43.20 -2.42 13.61
N SER A 523 -42.67 -1.73 12.60
CA SER A 523 -41.63 -0.69 12.72
C SER A 523 -42.16 0.67 12.26
N ASP A 524 -43.48 0.84 12.35
CA ASP A 524 -44.22 2.01 11.86
C ASP A 524 -43.69 3.30 12.47
N GLU A 525 -43.34 3.28 13.75
CA GLU A 525 -42.77 4.43 14.46
C GLU A 525 -41.36 4.78 13.97
N ALA A 526 -40.54 3.78 13.60
CA ALA A 526 -39.21 4.00 13.06
C ALA A 526 -39.28 4.58 11.63
N LEU A 527 -40.20 4.07 10.80
CA LEU A 527 -40.54 4.64 9.49
C LEU A 527 -40.94 6.12 9.62
N LEU A 528 -41.90 6.42 10.50
CA LEU A 528 -42.36 7.79 10.75
C LEU A 528 -41.21 8.70 11.21
N THR A 529 -40.31 8.18 12.05
CA THR A 529 -39.15 8.91 12.54
C THR A 529 -38.18 9.29 11.42
N PHE A 530 -38.00 8.42 10.41
CA PHE A 530 -37.19 8.70 9.22
C PHE A 530 -37.91 9.50 8.13
N GLY A 531 -39.18 9.88 8.35
CA GLY A 531 -39.97 10.64 7.41
C GLY A 531 -40.74 9.78 6.39
N LEU A 532 -40.77 8.46 6.59
CA LEU A 532 -41.52 7.50 5.78
C LEU A 532 -42.92 7.26 6.37
N THR A 533 -43.89 6.97 5.49
CA THR A 533 -45.26 6.64 5.90
C THR A 533 -45.40 5.13 6.06
N PRO A 534 -45.92 4.61 7.18
CA PRO A 534 -46.15 3.19 7.35
C PRO A 534 -47.01 2.59 6.24
N LEU A 535 -46.57 1.46 5.69
CA LEU A 535 -47.27 0.73 4.63
C LEU A 535 -48.00 -0.46 5.26
N LYS A 536 -49.34 -0.46 5.23
CA LYS A 536 -50.15 -1.52 5.88
C LYS A 536 -50.25 -2.80 5.05
N PHE A 537 -49.32 -3.74 5.16
CA PHE A 537 -49.45 -5.03 4.49
C PHE A 537 -50.45 -5.94 5.23
N ALA A 538 -51.38 -6.59 4.51
CA ALA A 538 -52.34 -7.48 5.14
C ALA A 538 -51.61 -8.73 5.69
N THR A 539 -51.71 -8.96 7.00
CA THR A 539 -51.15 -10.14 7.66
C THR A 539 -51.88 -11.40 7.19
N VAL A 540 -51.15 -12.35 6.62
CA VAL A 540 -51.66 -13.72 6.45
C VAL A 540 -51.62 -14.39 7.83
N PRO A 541 -52.73 -14.93 8.36
CA PRO A 541 -52.69 -15.62 9.64
C PRO A 541 -51.82 -16.88 9.52
N SER A 542 -50.75 -16.93 10.32
CA SER A 542 -50.03 -18.17 10.57
C SER A 542 -50.92 -19.08 11.40
N GLY A 543 -51.41 -20.17 10.80
CA GLY A 543 -52.26 -21.15 11.46
C GLY A 543 -52.39 -22.43 10.65
N ARG A 544 -51.42 -23.34 10.80
CA ARG A 544 -51.54 -24.73 10.37
C ARG A 544 -52.29 -25.52 11.46
N ALA A 545 -53.42 -26.10 11.11
CA ALA A 545 -53.94 -27.33 11.71
C ALA A 545 -54.42 -28.25 10.58
N PRO A 546 -54.13 -29.56 10.61
CA PRO A 546 -54.59 -30.51 9.60
C PRO A 546 -56.00 -31.03 9.94
N VAL A 547 -56.53 -31.90 9.05
CA VAL A 547 -57.87 -32.54 9.02
C VAL A 547 -58.84 -31.72 8.16
N GLY A 548 -59.48 -32.22 7.09
CA GLY A 548 -59.62 -33.55 6.53
C GLY A 548 -61.00 -33.63 5.83
N GLY A 549 -61.05 -34.14 4.60
CA GLY A 549 -62.21 -34.84 4.04
C GLY A 549 -63.42 -34.04 3.51
N THR A 550 -63.58 -34.12 2.18
CA THR A 550 -64.85 -34.33 1.42
C THR A 550 -66.01 -33.32 1.50
N SER A 551 -66.31 -32.66 0.38
CA SER A 551 -67.29 -33.12 -0.64
C SER A 551 -67.83 -31.94 -1.47
N VAL A 552 -68.00 -32.20 -2.77
CA VAL A 552 -68.71 -31.37 -3.77
C VAL A 552 -70.14 -31.93 -3.90
N PRO A 553 -71.18 -31.10 -4.14
CA PRO A 553 -71.79 -31.04 -5.47
C PRO A 553 -72.07 -29.58 -5.91
N SER A 554 -71.60 -29.16 -7.09
CA SER A 554 -72.28 -29.27 -8.39
C SER A 554 -73.49 -28.35 -8.55
N GLY A 555 -73.30 -27.28 -9.34
CA GLY A 555 -74.33 -26.40 -9.87
C GLY A 555 -73.72 -25.41 -10.86
N ALA A 556 -73.84 -25.70 -12.15
CA ALA A 556 -73.44 -24.85 -13.28
C ALA A 556 -74.55 -24.92 -14.35
N PRO A 557 -74.65 -23.98 -15.32
CA PRO A 557 -74.36 -22.54 -15.26
C PRO A 557 -75.27 -21.64 -16.16
N LYS A 558 -74.95 -20.32 -16.15
CA LYS A 558 -75.05 -19.27 -17.20
C LYS A 558 -76.29 -18.35 -17.26
N PRO A 559 -76.16 -17.10 -17.80
CA PRO A 559 -74.95 -16.36 -18.19
C PRO A 559 -74.90 -14.89 -17.69
N ILE A 560 -73.73 -14.41 -17.28
CA ILE A 560 -73.34 -13.02 -17.56
C ILE A 560 -71.95 -13.07 -18.19
N ILE A 561 -71.89 -12.51 -19.39
CA ILE A 561 -70.68 -12.33 -20.18
C ILE A 561 -69.81 -11.31 -19.45
N SER A 562 -68.68 -11.74 -18.89
CA SER A 562 -67.51 -10.88 -18.72
C SER A 562 -66.38 -11.52 -19.53
N ALA A 563 -66.09 -10.89 -20.66
CA ALA A 563 -64.97 -11.21 -21.52
C ALA A 563 -63.63 -10.89 -20.82
N ALA A 564 -62.61 -11.60 -21.27
CA ALA A 564 -61.17 -11.40 -21.05
C ALA A 564 -60.66 -11.65 -19.62
N SER A 565 -60.02 -12.81 -19.48
CA SER A 565 -58.97 -13.04 -18.50
C SER A 565 -57.89 -11.95 -18.59
N ASP A 566 -57.49 -11.41 -17.44
CA ASP A 566 -56.22 -10.68 -17.28
C ASP A 566 -55.08 -11.60 -17.72
N ARG A 567 -54.69 -11.52 -19.00
CA ARG A 567 -53.46 -12.13 -19.50
C ARG A 567 -52.33 -11.14 -19.27
N ASP A 568 -51.28 -11.57 -18.58
CA ASP A 568 -50.07 -10.79 -18.36
C ASP A 568 -49.54 -10.23 -19.69
N PRO A 569 -49.47 -8.90 -19.87
CA PRO A 569 -49.05 -8.26 -21.12
C PRO A 569 -47.64 -8.68 -21.54
N VAL A 570 -46.74 -9.03 -20.61
CA VAL A 570 -45.38 -9.52 -20.91
C VAL A 570 -45.44 -10.93 -21.51
N ALA A 571 -46.24 -11.82 -20.92
CA ALA A 571 -46.43 -13.18 -21.43
C ALA A 571 -47.08 -13.18 -22.82
N VAL A 572 -48.00 -12.25 -23.09
CA VAL A 572 -48.61 -12.08 -24.42
C VAL A 572 -47.58 -11.63 -25.46
N GLN A 573 -46.71 -10.66 -25.13
CA GLN A 573 -45.68 -10.20 -26.06
C GLN A 573 -44.60 -11.27 -26.31
N LEU A 574 -44.17 -12.00 -25.29
CA LEU A 574 -43.20 -13.10 -25.44
C LEU A 574 -43.80 -14.29 -26.21
N GLY A 575 -45.07 -14.62 -25.98
CA GLY A 575 -45.79 -15.63 -26.77
C GLY A 575 -45.88 -15.25 -28.26
N ALA A 576 -46.25 -13.99 -28.56
CA ALA A 576 -46.26 -13.49 -29.93
C ALA A 576 -44.87 -13.51 -30.59
N TRP A 577 -43.80 -13.29 -29.82
CA TRP A 577 -42.43 -13.41 -30.30
C TRP A 577 -42.03 -14.86 -30.63
N VAL A 578 -42.42 -15.83 -29.79
CA VAL A 578 -42.23 -17.27 -30.08
C VAL A 578 -42.94 -17.65 -31.40
N ASP A 579 -44.17 -17.17 -31.59
CA ASP A 579 -45.03 -17.55 -32.71
C ASP A 579 -44.66 -16.94 -34.07
N GLY A 580 -43.74 -15.97 -34.14
CA GLY A 580 -43.51 -15.29 -35.43
C GLY A 580 -43.21 -13.79 -35.33
N GLY A 581 -43.79 -13.15 -34.33
CA GLY A 581 -43.90 -11.70 -34.20
C GLY A 581 -42.61 -10.98 -33.80
N ALA A 582 -42.66 -9.65 -33.86
CA ALA A 582 -41.56 -8.80 -33.47
C ALA A 582 -41.60 -8.43 -31.98
N LEU A 583 -40.42 -8.34 -31.35
CA LEU A 583 -40.28 -7.91 -29.96
C LEU A 583 -40.27 -6.37 -29.88
N GLU A 584 -41.11 -5.80 -29.01
CA GLU A 584 -41.21 -4.36 -28.79
C GLU A 584 -39.92 -3.79 -28.18
N GLN A 585 -39.54 -2.57 -28.58
CA GLN A 585 -38.29 -1.94 -28.15
C GLN A 585 -38.23 -1.69 -26.63
N THR A 586 -39.36 -1.35 -26.01
CA THR A 586 -39.48 -1.10 -24.56
C THR A 586 -39.22 -2.39 -23.77
N LEU A 587 -39.86 -3.49 -24.16
CA LEU A 587 -39.65 -4.82 -23.58
C LEU A 587 -38.22 -5.32 -23.80
N ALA A 588 -37.68 -5.18 -25.00
CA ALA A 588 -36.29 -5.52 -25.30
C ALA A 588 -35.31 -4.75 -24.40
N GLN A 589 -35.52 -3.44 -24.19
CA GLN A 589 -34.64 -2.64 -23.32
C GLN A 589 -34.71 -3.06 -21.84
N ASN A 590 -35.92 -3.39 -21.37
CA ASN A 590 -36.13 -3.90 -20.01
C ASN A 590 -35.42 -5.25 -19.80
N LEU A 591 -35.54 -6.16 -20.79
CA LEU A 591 -34.88 -7.46 -20.78
C LEU A 591 -33.35 -7.34 -20.81
N ARG A 592 -32.78 -6.45 -21.64
CA ARG A 592 -31.32 -6.20 -21.66
C ARG A 592 -30.81 -5.77 -20.28
N SER A 593 -31.49 -4.80 -19.69
CA SER A 593 -31.11 -4.23 -18.38
C SER A 593 -31.25 -5.25 -17.24
N ALA A 594 -32.13 -6.25 -17.38
CA ALA A 594 -32.30 -7.32 -16.42
C ALA A 594 -31.30 -8.48 -16.62
N LEU A 595 -31.03 -8.87 -17.87
CA LEU A 595 -30.12 -9.97 -18.20
C LEU A 595 -28.65 -9.63 -18.00
N PHE A 596 -28.23 -8.43 -18.42
CA PHE A 596 -26.82 -8.02 -18.39
C PHE A 596 -26.12 -8.27 -17.05
N PRO A 597 -26.65 -7.82 -15.88
CA PRO A 597 -25.95 -8.04 -14.61
C PRO A 597 -25.88 -9.52 -14.20
N LEU A 598 -26.83 -10.36 -14.65
CA LEU A 598 -26.79 -11.80 -14.40
C LEU A 598 -25.69 -12.47 -15.24
N ILE A 599 -25.61 -12.10 -16.52
CA ILE A 599 -24.58 -12.63 -17.43
C ILE A 599 -23.19 -12.14 -17.00
N GLU A 600 -23.03 -10.85 -16.69
CA GLU A 600 -21.76 -10.28 -16.21
C GLU A 600 -21.24 -10.99 -14.96
N ARG A 601 -22.13 -11.33 -14.02
CA ARG A 601 -21.78 -12.03 -12.78
C ARG A 601 -21.49 -13.52 -13.00
N ALA A 602 -22.09 -14.13 -14.01
CA ALA A 602 -21.88 -15.54 -14.34
C ALA A 602 -20.58 -15.80 -15.12
N ILE A 603 -19.95 -14.76 -15.69
CA ILE A 603 -18.63 -14.86 -16.30
C ILE A 603 -17.58 -15.10 -15.21
N ASP A 604 -16.79 -16.15 -15.34
CA ASP A 604 -15.61 -16.39 -14.50
C ASP A 604 -14.44 -15.51 -14.96
N TRP A 605 -14.43 -14.27 -14.48
CA TRP A 605 -13.39 -13.29 -14.80
C TRP A 605 -11.99 -13.72 -14.32
N ASP A 606 -11.91 -14.56 -13.29
CA ASP A 606 -10.64 -15.04 -12.76
C ASP A 606 -10.05 -16.12 -13.68
N GLU A 607 -10.87 -17.04 -14.19
CA GLU A 607 -10.47 -18.02 -15.21
C GLU A 607 -10.03 -17.35 -16.51
N LEU A 608 -10.74 -16.30 -16.94
CA LEU A 608 -10.37 -15.51 -18.12
C LEU A 608 -9.08 -14.70 -17.95
N GLY A 609 -8.66 -14.44 -16.70
CA GLY A 609 -7.54 -13.55 -16.41
C GLY A 609 -7.79 -12.10 -16.84
N LEU A 610 -9.06 -11.67 -16.87
CA LEU A 610 -9.48 -10.34 -17.34
C LEU A 610 -10.12 -9.53 -16.22
N ALA A 611 -9.74 -8.25 -16.12
CA ALA A 611 -10.38 -7.34 -15.19
C ALA A 611 -11.75 -6.82 -15.71
N PRO A 612 -12.89 -7.14 -15.08
CA PRO A 612 -14.24 -6.77 -15.53
C PRO A 612 -14.41 -5.27 -15.73
N SER A 613 -13.81 -4.42 -14.89
CA SER A 613 -13.87 -2.96 -15.04
C SER A 613 -13.32 -2.42 -16.37
N THR A 614 -12.46 -3.21 -17.03
CA THR A 614 -11.86 -2.87 -18.32
C THR A 614 -12.67 -3.40 -19.50
N PHE A 615 -13.39 -4.51 -19.32
CA PHE A 615 -14.04 -5.26 -20.39
C PHE A 615 -15.57 -5.19 -20.37
N SER A 616 -16.15 -4.80 -19.23
CA SER A 616 -17.58 -4.78 -18.99
C SER A 616 -18.03 -3.47 -18.34
N SER A 617 -19.16 -2.94 -18.82
CA SER A 617 -19.93 -1.88 -18.14
C SER A 617 -21.35 -1.82 -18.69
N ALA A 618 -22.34 -1.66 -17.81
CA ALA A 618 -23.73 -1.45 -18.19
C ALA A 618 -23.92 -0.21 -19.08
N THR A 619 -23.15 0.85 -18.82
CA THR A 619 -23.20 2.15 -19.51
C THR A 619 -21.79 2.63 -19.84
N GLY A 620 -21.47 2.80 -21.12
CA GLY A 620 -20.16 3.30 -21.58
C GLY A 620 -19.90 2.98 -23.05
N GLY A 621 -19.45 3.98 -23.82
CA GLY A 621 -19.25 3.84 -25.27
C GLY A 621 -18.08 2.95 -25.68
N SER A 622 -17.10 2.74 -24.80
CA SER A 622 -15.80 2.12 -25.12
C SER A 622 -15.59 0.70 -24.59
N ARG A 623 -16.52 0.13 -23.81
CA ARG A 623 -16.37 -1.21 -23.22
C ARG A 623 -16.90 -2.31 -24.17
N PRO A 624 -16.21 -3.47 -24.30
CA PRO A 624 -16.62 -4.55 -25.20
C PRO A 624 -17.96 -5.21 -24.87
N PHE A 625 -18.22 -5.47 -23.58
CA PHE A 625 -19.46 -6.06 -23.08
C PHE A 625 -20.32 -5.02 -22.35
N ARG A 626 -21.57 -4.87 -22.77
CA ARG A 626 -22.51 -3.84 -22.28
C ARG A 626 -23.96 -4.28 -22.46
N ASN A 627 -24.91 -3.52 -21.92
CA ASN A 627 -26.35 -3.77 -22.12
C ASN A 627 -26.73 -3.95 -23.61
N GLN A 628 -26.13 -3.13 -24.50
CA GLN A 628 -26.38 -3.17 -25.94
C GLN A 628 -25.75 -4.38 -26.65
N SER A 629 -24.90 -5.16 -25.96
CA SER A 629 -24.38 -6.43 -26.47
C SER A 629 -25.48 -7.47 -26.60
N ILE A 630 -26.55 -7.37 -25.82
CA ILE A 630 -27.68 -8.29 -25.83
C ILE A 630 -28.71 -7.81 -26.85
N GLN A 631 -28.93 -8.60 -27.89
CA GLN A 631 -29.87 -8.34 -28.98
C GLN A 631 -30.87 -9.48 -29.06
N PHE A 632 -32.11 -9.17 -29.45
CA PHE A 632 -33.14 -10.17 -29.65
C PHE A 632 -33.44 -10.29 -31.14
N LEU A 633 -33.51 -11.52 -31.65
CA LEU A 633 -33.99 -11.78 -33.00
C LEU A 633 -35.38 -11.16 -33.17
N ARG A 634 -35.67 -10.60 -34.35
CA ARG A 634 -36.97 -9.97 -34.66
C ARG A 634 -37.35 -8.79 -33.75
N GLN A 635 -36.39 -8.05 -33.20
CA GLN A 635 -36.69 -6.78 -32.51
C GLN A 635 -36.95 -5.62 -33.50
N GLN A 636 -37.83 -4.67 -33.13
CA GLN A 636 -38.31 -3.61 -34.05
C GLN A 636 -37.25 -2.60 -34.53
N THR A 637 -36.11 -2.45 -33.85
CA THR A 637 -35.00 -1.59 -34.31
C THR A 637 -33.64 -2.29 -34.19
N THR A 638 -32.85 -2.29 -35.26
CA THR A 638 -31.50 -2.88 -35.32
C THR A 638 -30.36 -1.85 -35.34
N GLY A 639 -30.66 -0.57 -35.10
CA GLY A 639 -29.72 0.53 -35.31
C GLY A 639 -29.08 1.08 -34.03
N GLY A 640 -27.99 0.47 -33.57
CA GLY A 640 -27.08 1.06 -32.58
C GLY A 640 -25.64 0.66 -32.87
N VAL A 641 -24.69 1.57 -32.62
CA VAL A 641 -23.24 1.35 -32.82
C VAL A 641 -22.85 -0.02 -32.26
N GLY A 642 -22.31 -0.89 -33.12
CA GLY A 642 -22.02 -2.28 -32.79
C GLY A 642 -21.17 -2.39 -31.53
N SER A 643 -21.64 -3.20 -30.57
CA SER A 643 -20.80 -3.64 -29.46
C SER A 643 -19.82 -4.69 -29.99
N ALA A 644 -18.60 -4.73 -29.43
CA ALA A 644 -17.60 -5.71 -29.82
C ALA A 644 -18.05 -7.15 -29.47
N ILE A 645 -18.70 -7.31 -28.31
CA ILE A 645 -19.41 -8.54 -27.93
C ILE A 645 -20.87 -8.44 -28.37
N ARG A 646 -21.39 -9.47 -29.03
CA ARG A 646 -22.80 -9.56 -29.47
C ARG A 646 -23.39 -10.91 -29.08
N LEU A 647 -24.41 -10.86 -28.23
CA LEU A 647 -25.27 -11.98 -27.87
C LEU A 647 -26.62 -11.79 -28.56
N GLU A 648 -26.93 -12.65 -29.53
CA GLU A 648 -28.19 -12.62 -30.26
C GLU A 648 -29.10 -13.74 -29.74
N LEU A 649 -30.21 -13.37 -29.09
CA LEU A 649 -31.13 -14.29 -28.42
C LEU A 649 -32.37 -14.61 -29.27
N PRO A 650 -32.87 -15.86 -29.25
CA PRO A 650 -32.28 -17.03 -28.59
C PRO A 650 -30.97 -17.49 -29.24
N LEU A 651 -30.03 -18.03 -28.45
CA LEU A 651 -28.75 -18.55 -28.98
C LEU A 651 -28.99 -19.75 -29.92
N ARG A 652 -29.98 -20.58 -29.59
CA ARG A 652 -30.45 -21.68 -30.44
C ARG A 652 -31.64 -21.20 -31.28
N ARG A 653 -31.52 -21.27 -32.60
CA ARG A 653 -32.48 -20.67 -33.56
C ARG A 653 -33.66 -21.56 -33.93
N ASP A 654 -33.78 -22.73 -33.33
CA ASP A 654 -34.88 -23.67 -33.54
C ASP A 654 -36.12 -23.32 -32.67
N PRO A 655 -37.30 -23.88 -32.97
CA PRO A 655 -38.52 -23.59 -32.21
C PRO A 655 -38.44 -23.88 -30.71
N GLN A 656 -37.65 -24.88 -30.30
CA GLN A 656 -37.46 -25.18 -28.88
C GLN A 656 -36.58 -24.12 -28.21
N GLY A 657 -35.56 -23.62 -28.91
CA GLY A 657 -34.72 -22.50 -28.46
C GLY A 657 -35.51 -21.20 -28.19
N PHE A 658 -36.49 -20.87 -29.05
CA PHE A 658 -37.40 -19.74 -28.82
C PHE A 658 -38.29 -19.95 -27.59
N THR A 659 -38.87 -21.14 -27.45
CA THR A 659 -39.76 -21.47 -26.31
C THR A 659 -38.99 -21.46 -24.99
N PHE A 660 -37.80 -22.07 -24.97
CA PHE A 660 -36.90 -22.10 -23.83
C PHE A 660 -36.47 -20.70 -23.39
N THR A 661 -36.03 -19.88 -24.36
CA THR A 661 -35.59 -18.51 -24.07
C THR A 661 -36.76 -17.66 -23.61
N ALA A 662 -37.94 -17.77 -24.24
CA ALA A 662 -39.13 -17.05 -23.80
C ALA A 662 -39.53 -17.41 -22.37
N LEU A 663 -39.51 -18.70 -21.99
CA LEU A 663 -39.75 -19.16 -20.63
C LEU A 663 -38.76 -18.54 -19.63
N ALA A 664 -37.46 -18.55 -19.97
CA ALA A 664 -36.42 -17.93 -19.14
C ALA A 664 -36.61 -16.41 -18.97
N LEU A 665 -36.96 -15.69 -20.05
CA LEU A 665 -37.19 -14.24 -20.02
C LEU A 665 -38.48 -13.87 -19.28
N GLU A 666 -39.53 -14.67 -19.44
CA GLU A 666 -40.79 -14.53 -18.73
C GLU A 666 -40.56 -14.68 -17.22
N VAL A 667 -39.84 -15.73 -16.81
CA VAL A 667 -39.45 -15.92 -15.41
C VAL A 667 -38.52 -14.82 -14.93
N LEU A 668 -37.55 -14.35 -15.72
CA LEU A 668 -36.68 -13.23 -15.34
C LEU A 668 -37.46 -11.95 -14.99
N LEU A 669 -38.49 -11.62 -15.78
CA LEU A 669 -39.31 -10.43 -15.54
C LEU A 669 -40.33 -10.65 -14.42
N LYS A 670 -40.90 -11.85 -14.31
CA LYS A 670 -41.86 -12.21 -13.25
C LYS A 670 -41.20 -12.38 -11.87
N GLN A 671 -39.98 -12.90 -11.81
CA GLN A 671 -39.22 -13.19 -10.57
C GLN A 671 -38.62 -11.95 -9.89
N ARG A 672 -38.91 -10.74 -10.39
CA ARG A 672 -38.71 -9.52 -9.61
C ARG A 672 -39.57 -9.47 -8.32
N SER A 673 -40.55 -10.38 -8.17
CA SER A 673 -41.44 -10.54 -7.00
C SER A 673 -41.00 -11.60 -5.96
N GLY A 674 -40.12 -12.55 -6.31
CA GLY A 674 -39.60 -13.56 -5.38
C GLY A 674 -40.53 -14.73 -5.03
N ASP A 675 -41.61 -14.96 -5.80
CA ASP A 675 -42.54 -16.08 -5.62
C ASP A 675 -42.26 -17.21 -6.63
N TRP A 676 -41.80 -18.37 -6.15
CA TRP A 676 -41.54 -19.57 -6.95
C TRP A 676 -42.72 -20.55 -6.98
N SER A 677 -43.84 -20.20 -6.34
CA SER A 677 -45.03 -21.08 -6.23
C SER A 677 -45.94 -21.06 -7.46
N GLN A 678 -45.62 -20.25 -8.47
CA GLN A 678 -46.36 -20.15 -9.73
C GLN A 678 -46.10 -21.37 -10.65
N ALA A 679 -47.06 -21.69 -11.51
CA ALA A 679 -46.89 -22.73 -12.53
C ALA A 679 -45.63 -22.47 -13.38
N HIS A 680 -44.80 -23.49 -13.55
CA HIS A 680 -43.49 -23.44 -14.25
C HIS A 680 -42.37 -22.62 -13.57
N GLY A 681 -42.50 -22.23 -12.29
CA GLY A 681 -41.49 -21.45 -11.58
C GLY A 681 -40.10 -22.11 -11.47
N LEU A 682 -40.05 -23.40 -11.10
CA LEU A 682 -38.79 -24.16 -11.01
C LEU A 682 -38.19 -24.47 -12.39
N GLU A 683 -39.04 -24.83 -13.36
CA GLU A 683 -38.63 -25.11 -14.74
C GLU A 683 -38.08 -23.84 -15.41
N GLY A 684 -38.71 -22.70 -15.20
CA GLY A 684 -38.23 -21.42 -15.71
C GLY A 684 -37.01 -20.87 -14.97
N LEU A 685 -36.80 -21.21 -13.70
CA LEU A 685 -35.54 -20.93 -13.00
C LEU A 685 -34.38 -21.73 -13.60
N ALA A 686 -34.60 -23.02 -13.84
CA ALA A 686 -33.63 -23.86 -14.51
C ALA A 686 -33.31 -23.31 -15.91
N ALA A 687 -34.34 -22.94 -16.68
CA ALA A 687 -34.17 -22.33 -17.99
C ALA A 687 -33.43 -20.99 -17.94
N LEU A 688 -33.70 -20.13 -16.95
CA LEU A 688 -32.96 -18.87 -16.76
C LEU A 688 -31.51 -19.11 -16.38
N SER A 689 -31.24 -20.05 -15.46
CA SER A 689 -29.88 -20.40 -15.05
C SER A 689 -29.07 -20.94 -16.23
N GLU A 690 -29.66 -21.82 -17.04
CA GLU A 690 -29.03 -22.38 -18.23
C GLU A 690 -28.82 -21.30 -19.30
N LEU A 691 -29.82 -20.45 -19.58
CA LEU A 691 -29.67 -19.32 -20.51
C LEU A 691 -28.54 -18.36 -20.10
N VAL A 692 -28.45 -18.03 -18.81
CA VAL A 692 -27.39 -17.14 -18.29
C VAL A 692 -26.02 -17.82 -18.43
N ALA A 693 -25.91 -19.11 -18.14
CA ALA A 693 -24.67 -19.86 -18.29
C ALA A 693 -24.22 -19.93 -19.76
N GLU A 694 -25.14 -20.21 -20.70
CA GLU A 694 -24.83 -20.21 -22.14
C GLU A 694 -24.40 -18.82 -22.63
N CYS A 695 -25.10 -17.76 -22.20
CA CYS A 695 -24.74 -16.39 -22.53
C CYS A 695 -23.36 -16.00 -21.97
N ALA A 696 -23.05 -16.41 -20.75
CA ALA A 696 -21.75 -16.14 -20.12
C ALA A 696 -20.62 -16.89 -20.84
N ALA A 697 -20.83 -18.14 -21.25
CA ALA A 697 -19.87 -18.91 -22.02
C ALA A 697 -19.61 -18.27 -23.41
N GLU A 698 -20.66 -17.89 -24.13
CA GLU A 698 -20.54 -17.22 -25.44
C GLU A 698 -19.84 -15.85 -25.31
N ALA A 699 -20.21 -15.05 -24.30
CA ALA A 699 -19.54 -13.78 -24.03
C ALA A 699 -18.06 -13.98 -23.68
N SER A 700 -17.73 -15.00 -22.89
CA SER A 700 -16.36 -15.37 -22.52
C SER A 700 -15.52 -15.75 -23.74
N GLN A 701 -16.07 -16.56 -24.65
CA GLN A 701 -15.41 -16.94 -25.90
C GLN A 701 -15.14 -15.71 -26.78
N GLN A 702 -16.12 -14.82 -26.93
CA GLN A 702 -15.94 -13.60 -27.71
C GLN A 702 -14.92 -12.64 -27.07
N LEU A 703 -14.91 -12.50 -25.73
CA LEU A 703 -13.93 -11.69 -25.01
C LEU A 703 -12.49 -12.18 -25.20
N LEU A 704 -12.28 -13.50 -25.20
CA LEU A 704 -10.98 -14.09 -25.52
C LEU A 704 -10.60 -13.85 -26.99
N ALA A 705 -11.54 -14.00 -27.91
CA ALA A 705 -11.31 -13.73 -29.34
C ALA A 705 -10.93 -12.26 -29.63
N LEU A 706 -11.35 -11.31 -28.80
CA LEU A 706 -10.93 -9.90 -28.92
C LEU A 706 -9.43 -9.69 -28.71
N GLN A 707 -8.72 -10.59 -28.04
CA GLN A 707 -7.26 -10.51 -27.95
C GLN A 707 -6.60 -10.73 -29.32
N GLY A 708 -7.27 -11.44 -30.24
CA GLY A 708 -6.76 -11.78 -31.57
C GLY A 708 -5.77 -12.93 -31.54
N ASP A 709 -5.19 -13.26 -32.70
CA ASP A 709 -4.11 -14.23 -32.79
C ASP A 709 -2.80 -13.60 -32.26
N PRO A 710 -2.21 -14.13 -31.16
CA PRO A 710 -0.96 -13.60 -30.61
C PRO A 710 0.23 -13.67 -31.59
N THR A 711 0.15 -14.55 -32.60
CA THR A 711 1.18 -14.71 -33.63
C THR A 711 1.17 -13.59 -34.66
N GLU A 712 0.01 -12.99 -34.94
CA GLU A 712 -0.13 -11.85 -35.85
C GLU A 712 0.04 -10.51 -35.11
N TRP A 713 -0.80 -10.25 -34.11
CA TRP A 713 -0.78 -9.03 -33.31
C TRP A 713 -1.28 -9.29 -31.89
N ASP A 714 -0.34 -9.30 -30.95
CA ASP A 714 -0.61 -9.30 -29.51
C ASP A 714 -0.62 -7.86 -28.98
N PRO A 715 -1.80 -7.29 -28.65
CA PRO A 715 -1.91 -5.92 -28.16
C PRO A 715 -1.28 -5.74 -26.77
N ILE A 716 -1.21 -6.79 -25.94
CA ILE A 716 -0.62 -6.72 -24.59
C ILE A 716 0.89 -6.70 -24.69
N ALA A 717 1.48 -7.56 -25.51
CA ALA A 717 2.91 -7.46 -25.81
C ALA A 717 3.25 -6.12 -26.47
N GLY A 718 2.40 -5.61 -27.37
CA GLY A 718 2.56 -4.28 -27.95
C GLY A 718 2.52 -3.14 -26.91
N ALA A 719 1.62 -3.22 -25.94
CA ALA A 719 1.56 -2.27 -24.83
C ALA A 719 2.81 -2.36 -23.93
N VAL A 720 3.30 -3.56 -23.65
CA VAL A 720 4.56 -3.78 -22.91
C VAL A 720 5.74 -3.19 -23.66
N ASP A 721 5.84 -3.43 -24.98
CA ASP A 721 6.90 -2.87 -25.83
C ASP A 721 6.91 -1.33 -25.71
N LEU A 722 5.75 -0.68 -25.83
CA LEU A 722 5.61 0.79 -25.69
C LEU A 722 6.00 1.29 -24.30
N LEU A 723 5.61 0.59 -23.24
CA LEU A 723 5.98 0.94 -21.86
C LEU A 723 7.49 0.81 -21.62
N LEU A 724 8.12 -0.22 -22.19
CA LEU A 724 9.57 -0.43 -22.11
C LEU A 724 10.34 0.62 -22.91
N LEU A 725 9.89 0.94 -24.13
CA LEU A 725 10.48 2.01 -24.95
C LEU A 725 10.41 3.36 -24.22
N GLY A 726 9.24 3.70 -23.66
CA GLY A 726 9.09 4.92 -22.85
C GLY A 726 10.01 4.92 -21.61
N SER A 727 10.15 3.77 -20.95
CA SER A 727 11.03 3.64 -19.77
C SER A 727 12.51 3.75 -20.15
N ALA A 728 12.92 3.21 -21.30
CA ALA A 728 14.28 3.33 -21.82
C ALA A 728 14.61 4.77 -22.19
N LEU A 729 13.71 5.44 -22.93
CA LEU A 729 13.82 6.87 -23.24
C LEU A 729 13.78 7.76 -21.99
N GLY A 730 13.15 7.30 -20.91
CA GLY A 730 13.15 7.97 -19.61
C GLY A 730 14.39 7.73 -18.74
N GLY A 731 15.35 6.92 -19.21
CA GLY A 731 16.58 6.61 -18.46
C GLY A 731 16.37 5.67 -17.28
N ALA A 732 15.29 4.88 -17.28
CA ALA A 732 14.96 3.97 -16.18
C ALA A 732 15.89 2.73 -16.10
N PHE A 733 16.70 2.49 -17.12
CA PHE A 733 17.59 1.32 -17.22
C PHE A 733 19.07 1.67 -17.00
N PRO A 734 19.83 0.84 -16.27
CA PRO A 734 21.28 0.95 -16.18
C PRO A 734 21.95 0.67 -17.55
N ALA A 735 23.18 1.16 -17.77
CA ALA A 735 23.95 0.85 -18.97
C ALA A 735 24.59 -0.51 -18.71
N GLY A 736 24.28 -1.48 -19.56
CA GLY A 736 24.66 -2.87 -19.39
C GLY A 736 23.46 -3.81 -19.41
N ALA A 737 23.66 -5.00 -18.85
CA ALA A 737 22.64 -6.03 -18.84
C ALA A 737 21.46 -5.64 -17.93
N VAL A 738 20.33 -5.30 -18.55
CA VAL A 738 19.06 -5.10 -17.83
C VAL A 738 18.54 -6.47 -17.37
N SER A 739 18.22 -6.64 -16.08
CA SER A 739 17.60 -7.88 -15.61
C SER A 739 16.11 -7.94 -15.98
N ASP A 740 15.55 -9.16 -16.03
CA ASP A 740 14.12 -9.36 -16.28
C ASP A 740 13.26 -8.67 -15.21
N GLU A 741 13.67 -8.74 -13.95
CA GLU A 741 12.99 -8.10 -12.81
C GLU A 741 12.96 -6.59 -12.98
N LYS A 742 14.09 -6.00 -13.42
CA LYS A 742 14.17 -4.56 -13.62
C LYS A 742 13.25 -4.09 -14.74
N MET A 743 13.10 -4.87 -15.80
CA MET A 743 12.14 -4.57 -16.88
C MET A 743 10.70 -4.63 -16.41
N VAL A 744 10.33 -5.62 -15.60
CA VAL A 744 8.98 -5.72 -15.02
C VAL A 744 8.72 -4.57 -14.06
N GLU A 745 9.71 -4.17 -13.27
CA GLU A 745 9.55 -3.07 -12.31
C GLU A 745 9.39 -1.72 -13.01
N THR A 746 10.22 -1.42 -14.02
CA THR A 746 10.26 -0.08 -14.62
C THR A 746 9.03 0.27 -15.43
N ILE A 747 8.32 -0.71 -16.02
CA ILE A 747 7.07 -0.43 -16.75
C ILE A 747 5.97 0.14 -15.83
N PHE A 748 6.06 -0.07 -14.51
CA PHE A 748 5.13 0.49 -13.52
C PHE A 748 5.65 1.75 -12.82
N ARG A 749 6.92 2.12 -13.02
CA ARG A 749 7.48 3.39 -12.50
C ARG A 749 7.03 4.60 -13.33
N PRO A 750 6.95 5.80 -12.74
CA PRO A 750 6.67 7.02 -13.49
C PRO A 750 7.82 7.38 -14.44
N MET A 751 7.49 8.03 -15.57
CA MET A 751 8.46 8.65 -16.46
C MET A 751 8.73 10.10 -16.01
N PRO A 752 9.97 10.61 -16.15
CA PRO A 752 10.29 12.02 -15.91
C PRO A 752 9.34 12.98 -16.63
N GLU A 753 9.10 14.15 -16.05
CA GLU A 753 8.24 15.16 -16.67
C GLU A 753 8.93 15.87 -17.84
N GLU A 754 10.20 16.20 -17.64
CA GLU A 754 11.04 16.89 -18.61
C GLU A 754 11.65 15.90 -19.61
N SER A 755 11.63 16.29 -20.89
CA SER A 755 12.24 15.51 -21.97
C SER A 755 13.76 15.64 -21.91
N PRO A 756 14.53 14.53 -21.86
CA PRO A 756 15.98 14.57 -21.85
C PRO A 756 16.62 14.86 -23.22
N PHE A 757 15.81 15.09 -24.27
CA PHE A 757 16.25 15.15 -25.68
C PHE A 757 16.18 16.55 -26.27
N SER A 758 17.04 16.81 -27.25
CA SER A 758 17.09 18.08 -27.98
C SER A 758 16.30 18.03 -29.30
N ASP A 759 16.19 16.87 -29.96
CA ASP A 759 15.38 16.70 -31.17
C ASP A 759 13.88 16.81 -30.86
N THR A 760 13.17 17.61 -31.66
CA THR A 760 11.75 17.92 -31.47
C THR A 760 10.83 16.75 -31.78
N ARG A 761 11.21 15.87 -32.72
CA ARG A 761 10.43 14.67 -33.07
C ARG A 761 10.55 13.64 -31.94
N LEU A 762 11.76 13.44 -31.40
CA LEU A 762 11.99 12.53 -30.29
C LEU A 762 11.28 13.02 -29.01
N THR A 763 11.34 14.32 -28.73
CA THR A 763 10.58 14.96 -27.65
C THR A 763 9.07 14.78 -27.82
N GLY A 764 8.57 14.91 -29.06
CA GLY A 764 7.16 14.65 -29.39
C GLY A 764 6.74 13.20 -29.13
N LEU A 765 7.57 12.23 -29.52
CA LEU A 765 7.33 10.80 -29.23
C LEU A 765 7.37 10.50 -27.74
N TYR A 766 8.36 11.03 -27.01
CA TYR A 766 8.48 10.90 -25.56
C TYR A 766 7.22 11.39 -24.84
N THR A 767 6.73 12.57 -25.22
CA THR A 767 5.53 13.19 -24.63
C THR A 767 4.28 12.36 -24.90
N ARG A 768 4.12 11.82 -26.12
CA ARG A 768 3.00 10.93 -26.48
C ARG A 768 3.03 9.62 -25.67
N LEU A 769 4.20 8.98 -25.57
CA LEU A 769 4.40 7.77 -24.76
C LEU A 769 4.08 8.02 -23.29
N ARG A 770 4.54 9.15 -22.74
CA ARG A 770 4.24 9.57 -21.35
C ARG A 770 2.73 9.77 -21.14
N ALA A 771 2.07 10.52 -22.03
CA ALA A 771 0.64 10.82 -21.91
C ALA A 771 -0.25 9.57 -21.95
N LYS A 772 0.14 8.55 -22.73
CA LYS A 772 -0.61 7.29 -22.86
C LYS A 772 -0.18 6.20 -21.87
N ARG A 773 0.88 6.44 -21.08
CA ARG A 773 1.46 5.45 -20.16
C ARG A 773 0.44 4.88 -19.17
N GLY A 774 -0.39 5.72 -18.56
CA GLY A 774 -1.40 5.28 -17.59
C GLY A 774 -2.42 4.31 -18.19
N ASN A 775 -2.90 4.60 -19.41
CA ASN A 775 -3.82 3.73 -20.14
C ASN A 775 -3.16 2.38 -20.49
N LEU A 776 -1.92 2.42 -20.97
CA LEU A 776 -1.15 1.20 -21.28
C LEU A 776 -0.90 0.35 -20.03
N GLN A 777 -0.53 0.97 -18.89
CA GLN A 777 -0.36 0.27 -17.62
C GLN A 777 -1.66 -0.37 -17.14
N ALA A 778 -2.77 0.37 -17.20
CA ALA A 778 -4.09 -0.16 -16.83
C ALA A 778 -4.48 -1.36 -17.71
N LEU A 779 -4.22 -1.27 -19.03
CA LEU A 779 -4.47 -2.36 -19.97
C LEU A 779 -3.62 -3.59 -19.67
N VAL A 780 -2.30 -3.44 -19.52
CA VAL A 780 -1.41 -4.56 -19.16
C VAL A 780 -1.85 -5.19 -17.85
N ARG A 781 -2.11 -4.38 -16.81
CA ARG A 781 -2.55 -4.91 -15.51
C ARG A 781 -3.90 -5.63 -15.61
N ALA A 782 -4.81 -5.22 -16.49
CA ALA A 782 -6.09 -5.88 -16.69
C ALA A 782 -5.97 -7.32 -17.21
N HIS A 783 -4.81 -7.70 -17.77
CA HIS A 783 -4.51 -9.05 -18.28
C HIS A 783 -3.53 -9.85 -17.42
N VAL A 784 -2.64 -9.18 -16.68
CA VAL A 784 -1.56 -9.88 -15.95
C VAL A 784 -1.77 -9.94 -14.45
N SER A 785 -2.71 -9.18 -13.88
CA SER A 785 -2.92 -9.19 -12.43
C SER A 785 -3.67 -10.45 -12.02
N ALA A 786 -3.22 -11.12 -10.95
CA ALA A 786 -4.02 -12.16 -10.31
C ALA A 786 -5.29 -11.52 -9.75
N SER A 787 -6.47 -12.02 -10.14
CA SER A 787 -7.74 -11.52 -9.65
C SER A 787 -8.37 -12.47 -8.62
N LYS A 788 -9.24 -11.91 -7.77
CA LYS A 788 -10.12 -12.68 -6.89
C LYS A 788 -11.52 -12.06 -6.94
N GLY A 789 -12.48 -12.82 -7.45
CA GLY A 789 -13.83 -12.33 -7.74
C GLY A 789 -13.85 -11.20 -8.76
N GLY A 790 -12.96 -11.26 -9.77
CA GLY A 790 -12.83 -10.22 -10.80
C GLY A 790 -12.21 -8.90 -10.29
N ARG A 791 -11.68 -8.83 -9.06
CA ARG A 791 -10.93 -7.65 -8.60
C ARG A 791 -9.44 -7.84 -8.80
N MET A 792 -8.79 -6.88 -9.45
CA MET A 792 -7.34 -6.91 -9.68
C MET A 792 -6.56 -6.92 -8.36
N GLY A 793 -5.75 -7.96 -8.16
CA GLY A 793 -4.87 -8.12 -7.01
C GLY A 793 -3.53 -7.41 -7.18
N ARG A 794 -2.67 -7.57 -6.15
CA ARG A 794 -1.27 -7.11 -6.15
C ARG A 794 -0.31 -8.03 -6.93
N PRO A 795 -0.45 -9.37 -6.90
CA PRO A 795 0.41 -10.25 -7.69
C PRO A 795 0.17 -10.07 -9.19
N ILE A 796 1.23 -10.13 -9.99
CA ILE A 796 1.18 -10.12 -11.46
C ILE A 796 1.82 -11.40 -12.00
N ASN A 797 1.30 -11.92 -13.10
CA ASN A 797 1.95 -12.96 -13.90
C ASN A 797 3.00 -12.30 -14.80
N PRO A 798 4.31 -12.46 -14.53
CA PRO A 798 5.35 -11.74 -15.26
C PRO A 798 5.69 -12.38 -16.61
N ARG A 799 5.15 -13.57 -16.95
CA ARG A 799 5.58 -14.33 -18.13
C ARG A 799 5.41 -13.54 -19.43
N SER A 800 4.21 -13.00 -19.68
CA SER A 800 3.92 -12.20 -20.88
C SER A 800 4.78 -10.94 -20.98
N ILE A 801 5.01 -10.27 -19.84
CA ILE A 801 5.88 -9.08 -19.78
C ILE A 801 7.33 -9.46 -20.11
N ARG A 802 7.85 -10.53 -19.50
CA ARG A 802 9.22 -11.01 -19.71
C ARG A 802 9.46 -11.45 -21.14
N ASP A 803 8.52 -12.17 -21.74
CA ASP A 803 8.66 -12.67 -23.11
C ASP A 803 8.66 -11.52 -24.13
N ALA A 804 7.76 -10.53 -23.96
CA ALA A 804 7.76 -9.31 -24.75
C ALA A 804 9.07 -8.53 -24.59
N ALA A 805 9.53 -8.32 -23.34
CA ALA A 805 10.76 -7.60 -23.04
C ALA A 805 12.01 -8.26 -23.66
N ARG A 806 12.14 -9.59 -23.51
CA ARG A 806 13.24 -10.37 -24.10
C ARG A 806 13.23 -10.30 -25.62
N ARG A 807 12.04 -10.37 -26.24
CA ARG A 807 11.88 -10.23 -27.69
C ARG A 807 12.32 -8.84 -28.16
N LEU A 808 11.83 -7.77 -27.54
CA LEU A 808 12.20 -6.40 -27.90
C LEU A 808 13.71 -6.16 -27.78
N ARG A 809 14.35 -6.71 -26.74
CA ARG A 809 15.82 -6.65 -26.59
C ARG A 809 16.58 -7.42 -27.66
N ARG A 810 16.13 -8.64 -28.02
CA ARG A 810 16.72 -9.40 -29.15
C ARG A 810 16.61 -8.63 -30.46
N GLN A 811 15.58 -7.80 -30.60
CA GLN A 811 15.35 -6.93 -31.74
C GLN A 811 16.04 -5.56 -31.59
N LYS A 812 17.02 -5.43 -30.69
CA LYS A 812 17.78 -4.20 -30.45
C LYS A 812 16.86 -2.99 -30.19
N TRP A 813 15.80 -3.19 -29.41
CA TRP A 813 14.79 -2.17 -29.09
C TRP A 813 13.98 -1.64 -30.27
N SER A 814 14.02 -2.31 -31.43
CA SER A 814 13.20 -1.93 -32.58
C SER A 814 11.80 -2.55 -32.49
N PRO A 815 10.72 -1.74 -32.48
CA PRO A 815 9.36 -2.25 -32.51
C PRO A 815 9.05 -2.91 -33.87
N SER A 816 8.87 -4.23 -33.89
CA SER A 816 8.74 -5.00 -35.14
C SER A 816 7.32 -5.47 -35.49
N ARG A 817 6.38 -5.43 -34.54
CA ARG A 817 5.01 -5.92 -34.73
C ARG A 817 4.22 -5.04 -35.70
N THR A 818 3.22 -5.63 -36.37
CA THR A 818 2.30 -4.91 -37.27
C THR A 818 0.90 -4.95 -36.66
N PRO A 819 0.42 -3.84 -36.07
CA PRO A 819 -0.92 -3.78 -35.54
C PRO A 819 -1.98 -3.94 -36.64
N ALA A 820 -3.00 -4.74 -36.36
CA ALA A 820 -4.22 -4.74 -37.15
C ALA A 820 -5.16 -3.61 -36.65
N PRO A 821 -5.81 -2.84 -37.54
CA PRO A 821 -6.78 -1.84 -37.11
C PRO A 821 -8.02 -2.51 -36.50
N ARG A 822 -8.43 -2.06 -35.30
CA ARG A 822 -9.56 -2.62 -34.56
C ARG A 822 -10.41 -1.50 -33.95
N PRO A 823 -11.75 -1.60 -33.94
CA PRO A 823 -12.64 -0.63 -33.31
C PRO A 823 -12.98 -1.02 -31.85
N ASP A 824 -12.01 -1.53 -31.09
CA ASP A 824 -12.21 -2.07 -29.73
C ASP A 824 -11.26 -1.41 -28.70
N VAL A 825 -11.19 -1.98 -27.49
CA VAL A 825 -10.36 -1.47 -26.38
C VAL A 825 -8.86 -1.45 -26.69
N TYR A 826 -8.40 -2.15 -27.73
CA TYR A 826 -6.99 -2.23 -28.12
C TYR A 826 -6.62 -1.24 -29.22
N ALA A 827 -7.59 -0.50 -29.77
CA ALA A 827 -7.39 0.45 -30.88
C ALA A 827 -6.27 1.46 -30.58
N GLU A 828 -6.34 2.11 -29.41
CA GLU A 828 -5.38 3.13 -28.99
C GLU A 828 -3.95 2.59 -28.91
N THR A 829 -3.78 1.35 -28.46
CA THR A 829 -2.47 0.68 -28.40
C THR A 829 -1.92 0.43 -29.80
N GLY A 830 -2.75 -0.05 -30.73
CA GLY A 830 -2.35 -0.29 -32.12
C GLY A 830 -1.97 0.99 -32.87
N ASP A 831 -2.75 2.06 -32.69
CA ASP A 831 -2.49 3.37 -33.29
C ASP A 831 -1.16 3.95 -32.78
N LEU A 832 -0.95 3.93 -31.47
CA LEU A 832 0.28 4.42 -30.86
C LEU A 832 1.49 3.57 -31.28
N TYR A 833 1.35 2.25 -31.34
CA TYR A 833 2.41 1.35 -31.79
C TYR A 833 2.81 1.63 -33.24
N THR A 834 1.84 1.88 -34.12
CA THR A 834 2.08 2.22 -35.53
C THR A 834 2.86 3.52 -35.66
N ILE A 835 2.48 4.55 -34.90
CA ILE A 835 3.19 5.84 -34.85
C ILE A 835 4.63 5.65 -34.37
N VAL A 836 4.83 4.97 -33.23
CA VAL A 836 6.16 4.78 -32.65
C VAL A 836 7.04 3.95 -33.59
N ARG A 837 6.51 2.89 -34.20
CA ARG A 837 7.26 2.08 -35.16
C ARG A 837 7.71 2.88 -36.39
N ARG A 838 6.88 3.77 -36.91
CA ARG A 838 7.20 4.61 -38.07
C ARG A 838 8.24 5.68 -37.73
N ASP A 839 8.08 6.35 -36.59
CA ASP A 839 8.78 7.61 -36.30
C ASP A 839 10.03 7.43 -35.43
N LEU A 840 10.15 6.34 -34.65
CA LEU A 840 11.22 6.17 -33.65
C LEU A 840 12.61 6.20 -34.26
N SER A 841 12.85 5.43 -35.33
CA SER A 841 14.17 5.34 -35.97
C SER A 841 14.66 6.68 -36.49
N VAL A 842 13.76 7.42 -37.15
CA VAL A 842 14.03 8.74 -37.72
C VAL A 842 14.29 9.77 -36.63
N ALA A 843 13.53 9.72 -35.54
CA ALA A 843 13.70 10.62 -34.39
C ALA A 843 15.02 10.36 -33.64
N LEU A 844 15.37 9.09 -33.42
CA LEU A 844 16.64 8.71 -32.78
C LEU A 844 17.84 9.10 -33.64
N LYS A 845 17.76 8.91 -34.95
CA LYS A 845 18.80 9.39 -35.87
C LYS A 845 18.98 10.90 -35.77
N GLY A 846 17.88 11.67 -35.71
CA GLY A 846 17.93 13.12 -35.50
C GLY A 846 18.66 13.53 -34.22
N GLU A 847 18.31 12.91 -33.09
CA GLU A 847 19.01 13.15 -31.82
C GLU A 847 20.49 12.71 -31.90
N ARG A 848 20.79 11.56 -32.53
CA ARG A 848 22.16 11.08 -32.72
C ARG A 848 23.01 12.07 -33.51
N ASP A 849 22.46 12.63 -34.58
CA ASP A 849 23.17 13.59 -35.43
C ASP A 849 23.43 14.91 -34.66
N LEU A 850 22.48 15.36 -33.83
CA LEU A 850 22.70 16.51 -32.91
C LEU A 850 23.79 16.22 -31.87
N ARG A 851 23.80 15.00 -31.30
CA ARG A 851 24.82 14.54 -30.35
C ARG A 851 26.20 14.46 -30.97
N ALA A 852 26.29 14.02 -32.23
CA ALA A 852 27.53 13.97 -32.99
C ALA A 852 28.11 15.36 -33.22
N ALA A 853 27.27 16.31 -33.65
CA ALA A 853 27.69 17.69 -33.84
C ALA A 853 28.17 18.34 -32.53
N TRP A 854 27.42 18.13 -31.44
CA TRP A 854 27.81 18.61 -30.11
C TRP A 854 29.11 17.98 -29.61
N LEU A 855 29.28 16.67 -29.77
CA LEU A 855 30.51 15.99 -29.35
C LEU A 855 31.74 16.50 -30.10
N ALA A 856 31.62 16.73 -31.42
CA ALA A 856 32.69 17.30 -32.23
C ALA A 856 33.05 18.73 -31.78
N GLU A 857 32.07 19.54 -31.39
CA GLU A 857 32.30 20.88 -30.80
C GLU A 857 33.04 20.80 -29.46
N MET A 858 32.63 19.89 -28.57
CA MET A 858 33.28 19.71 -27.26
C MET A 858 34.71 19.17 -27.39
N ASP A 859 34.91 18.12 -28.19
CA ASP A 859 36.24 17.52 -28.43
C ASP A 859 37.17 18.52 -29.13
N GLY A 860 36.65 19.37 -30.02
CA GLY A 860 37.42 20.43 -30.68
C GLY A 860 37.77 21.61 -29.78
N THR A 861 36.93 21.95 -28.80
CA THR A 861 37.15 23.10 -27.90
C THR A 861 38.02 22.73 -26.70
N PHE A 862 37.76 21.58 -26.07
CA PHE A 862 38.42 21.19 -24.81
C PHE A 862 39.46 20.08 -25.01
N GLY A 863 39.41 19.35 -26.12
CA GLY A 863 40.19 18.14 -26.35
C GLY A 863 39.42 16.85 -26.01
N PRO A 864 39.77 15.71 -26.62
CA PRO A 864 39.01 14.47 -26.51
C PRO A 864 39.11 13.80 -25.12
N ASP A 865 40.14 14.12 -24.35
CA ASP A 865 40.37 13.53 -23.01
C ASP A 865 40.06 14.52 -21.88
N ALA A 866 39.42 15.66 -22.20
CA ALA A 866 39.09 16.68 -21.22
C ALA A 866 38.05 16.20 -20.21
N VAL A 867 38.36 16.38 -18.92
CA VAL A 867 37.46 16.08 -17.81
C VAL A 867 36.86 17.37 -17.28
N LYS A 868 35.60 17.32 -16.81
CA LYS A 868 34.86 18.46 -16.26
C LYS A 868 35.67 19.31 -15.27
N GLN A 869 36.41 18.68 -14.36
CA GLN A 869 37.18 19.41 -13.33
C GLN A 869 38.29 20.27 -13.94
N ASP A 870 39.01 19.73 -14.93
CA ASP A 870 40.10 20.43 -15.60
C ASP A 870 39.56 21.63 -16.41
N ILE A 871 38.44 21.44 -17.10
CA ILE A 871 37.76 22.52 -17.85
C ILE A 871 37.40 23.66 -16.89
N ILE A 872 36.77 23.36 -15.74
CA ILE A 872 36.39 24.38 -14.75
C ILE A 872 37.63 25.11 -14.21
N GLN A 873 38.68 24.36 -13.87
CA GLN A 873 39.91 24.93 -13.34
C GLN A 873 40.59 25.85 -14.34
N GLN A 874 40.72 25.43 -15.60
CA GLN A 874 41.33 26.23 -16.67
C GLN A 874 40.51 27.49 -16.99
N VAL A 875 39.18 27.38 -17.06
CA VAL A 875 38.30 28.53 -17.30
C VAL A 875 38.41 29.56 -16.18
N LYS A 876 38.44 29.11 -14.90
CA LYS A 876 38.63 30.00 -13.75
C LYS A 876 39.99 30.67 -13.76
N ALA A 877 41.05 29.90 -14.02
CA ALA A 877 42.41 30.43 -14.12
C ALA A 877 42.54 31.47 -15.24
N ALA A 878 41.92 31.25 -16.39
CA ALA A 878 41.91 32.20 -17.50
C ALA A 878 41.16 33.50 -17.14
N ALA A 879 40.01 33.39 -16.47
CA ALA A 879 39.27 34.54 -15.99
C ALA A 879 40.05 35.37 -14.95
N GLU A 880 40.69 34.70 -13.98
CA GLU A 880 41.55 35.33 -12.98
C GLU A 880 42.77 36.01 -13.60
N ALA A 881 43.43 35.35 -14.57
CA ALA A 881 44.56 35.91 -15.29
C ALA A 881 44.18 37.16 -16.09
N ALA A 882 43.00 37.18 -16.73
CA ALA A 882 42.51 38.36 -17.43
C ALA A 882 42.24 39.53 -16.47
N ILE A 883 41.63 39.28 -15.30
CA ILE A 883 41.42 40.30 -14.27
C ILE A 883 42.78 40.85 -13.78
N ALA A 884 43.71 39.96 -13.41
CA ALA A 884 45.03 40.35 -12.91
C ALA A 884 45.86 41.12 -13.95
N GLY A 885 45.74 40.76 -15.24
CA GLY A 885 46.38 41.46 -16.36
C GLY A 885 45.67 42.74 -16.82
N GLY A 886 44.58 43.13 -16.16
CA GLY A 886 43.76 44.28 -16.55
C GLY A 886 43.18 44.16 -17.96
N ILE A 887 42.86 42.95 -18.39
CA ILE A 887 42.19 42.64 -19.67
C ILE A 887 40.67 42.73 -19.45
N HIS A 888 40.06 43.74 -20.06
CA HIS A 888 38.63 43.96 -20.24
C HIS A 888 38.01 42.94 -21.22
N ALA A 889 37.73 41.75 -20.71
CA ALA A 889 36.95 40.71 -21.39
C ALA A 889 35.64 40.44 -20.62
N PRO A 890 34.62 39.77 -21.21
CA PRO A 890 33.33 39.47 -20.58
C PRO A 890 33.42 38.38 -19.49
N VAL A 891 34.20 38.64 -18.43
CA VAL A 891 34.52 37.68 -17.36
C VAL A 891 33.26 37.26 -16.61
N GLN A 892 32.35 38.18 -16.28
CA GLN A 892 31.13 37.85 -15.52
C GLN A 892 30.23 36.84 -16.24
N THR A 893 30.09 36.98 -17.57
CA THR A 893 29.31 36.06 -18.41
C THR A 893 29.97 34.68 -18.44
N LEU A 894 31.30 34.62 -18.56
CA LEU A 894 32.06 33.36 -18.55
C LEU A 894 31.97 32.66 -17.19
N THR A 895 32.13 33.39 -16.08
CA THR A 895 32.03 32.84 -14.73
C THR A 895 30.65 32.25 -14.47
N LYS A 896 29.58 32.97 -14.85
CA LYS A 896 28.20 32.47 -14.73
C LYS A 896 27.97 31.20 -15.56
N ALA A 897 28.46 31.17 -16.80
CA ALA A 897 28.35 29.97 -17.66
C ALA A 897 29.13 28.78 -17.06
N CYS A 898 30.28 29.03 -16.43
CA CYS A 898 31.08 28.02 -15.74
C CYS A 898 30.37 27.49 -14.48
N GLU A 899 29.72 28.35 -13.70
CA GLU A 899 28.92 27.97 -12.54
C GLU A 899 27.71 27.11 -12.94
N ASP A 900 26.97 27.50 -13.98
CA ASP A 900 25.87 26.71 -14.54
C ASP A 900 26.38 25.34 -15.02
N PHE A 901 27.49 25.30 -15.76
CA PHE A 901 28.12 24.06 -16.22
C PHE A 901 28.56 23.15 -15.07
N ALA A 902 29.04 23.71 -13.97
CA ALA A 902 29.49 22.97 -12.80
C ALA A 902 28.36 22.17 -12.11
N GLN A 903 27.09 22.51 -12.34
CA GLN A 903 25.96 21.81 -11.73
C GLN A 903 25.59 20.50 -12.43
N PHE A 904 26.04 20.29 -13.68
CA PHE A 904 25.62 19.16 -14.51
C PHE A 904 26.71 18.09 -14.69
N GLN A 905 26.30 16.86 -15.05
CA GLN A 905 27.21 15.72 -15.24
C GLN A 905 27.80 15.67 -16.66
N PHE A 906 28.71 16.60 -16.98
CA PHE A 906 29.35 16.70 -18.30
C PHE A 906 30.02 15.39 -18.77
N ASP A 907 30.86 14.76 -17.93
CA ASP A 907 31.58 13.54 -18.34
C ASP A 907 30.63 12.38 -18.67
N ALA A 908 29.49 12.32 -17.98
CA ALA A 908 28.44 11.34 -18.29
C ALA A 908 27.75 11.65 -19.62
N ALA A 909 27.52 12.93 -19.93
CA ALA A 909 26.98 13.37 -21.20
C ALA A 909 27.92 13.03 -22.37
N VAL A 910 29.22 13.31 -22.25
CA VAL A 910 30.24 12.95 -23.26
C VAL A 910 30.29 11.44 -23.48
N ARG A 911 30.38 10.63 -22.41
CA ARG A 911 30.37 9.16 -22.53
C ARG A 911 29.12 8.64 -23.22
N SER A 912 27.95 9.18 -22.85
CA SER A 912 26.68 8.77 -23.47
C SER A 912 26.58 9.19 -24.94
N ALA A 913 27.08 10.38 -25.30
CA ALA A 913 27.09 10.86 -26.67
C ALA A 913 27.98 9.97 -27.55
N ARG A 914 29.17 9.58 -27.08
CA ARG A 914 30.07 8.65 -27.79
C ARG A 914 29.38 7.32 -28.11
N ILE A 915 28.69 6.73 -27.13
CA ILE A 915 27.94 5.47 -27.32
C ILE A 915 26.79 5.66 -28.33
N VAL A 916 26.00 6.73 -28.17
CA VAL A 916 24.86 7.03 -29.06
C VAL A 916 25.32 7.26 -30.51
N VAL A 917 26.42 7.99 -30.71
CA VAL A 917 26.99 8.26 -32.03
C VAL A 917 27.49 6.98 -32.71
N ALA A 918 28.08 6.06 -31.93
CA ALA A 918 28.54 4.77 -32.42
C ALA A 918 27.41 3.73 -32.64
N ALA A 919 26.18 4.01 -32.22
CA ALA A 919 25.07 3.06 -32.27
C ALA A 919 24.60 2.77 -33.71
N ASP A 920 24.58 1.48 -34.07
CA ASP A 920 24.06 0.98 -35.34
C ASP A 920 23.27 -0.35 -35.18
N PRO A 921 21.95 -0.36 -35.46
CA PRO A 921 21.10 0.78 -35.81
C PRO A 921 20.88 1.73 -34.59
N PRO A 922 20.38 2.96 -34.77
CA PRO A 922 20.25 3.96 -33.69
C PRO A 922 19.53 3.47 -32.43
N GLU A 923 18.60 2.53 -32.56
CA GLU A 923 17.81 1.91 -31.49
C GLU A 923 18.63 0.99 -30.58
N SER A 924 19.76 0.47 -31.05
CA SER A 924 20.56 -0.54 -30.32
C SER A 924 20.98 -0.10 -28.93
N GLU A 925 21.21 1.21 -28.76
CA GLU A 925 21.63 1.86 -27.52
C GLU A 925 20.52 2.73 -26.91
N LEU A 926 19.24 2.39 -27.13
CA LEU A 926 18.08 3.17 -26.67
C LEU A 926 18.16 3.62 -25.19
N PRO A 927 18.55 2.77 -24.21
CA PRO A 927 18.68 3.18 -22.80
C PRO A 927 19.71 4.28 -22.54
N THR A 928 20.65 4.49 -23.46
CA THR A 928 21.77 5.42 -23.32
C THR A 928 21.37 6.85 -23.71
N TYR A 929 20.37 7.03 -24.57
CA TYR A 929 19.93 8.34 -25.06
C TYR A 929 19.50 9.30 -23.93
N ALA A 930 18.92 8.78 -22.85
CA ALA A 930 18.43 9.59 -21.73
C ALA A 930 19.54 10.07 -20.76
N ARG A 931 20.75 9.49 -20.86
CA ARG A 931 21.83 9.70 -19.87
C ARG A 931 22.52 11.03 -20.04
N GLY A 932 22.73 11.48 -21.27
CA GLY A 932 23.33 12.77 -21.55
C GLY A 932 22.29 13.89 -21.50
N ARG A 933 21.56 14.02 -20.38
CA ARG A 933 20.43 14.97 -20.23
C ARG A 933 20.64 16.29 -20.98
N ARG A 934 19.58 16.76 -21.65
CA ARG A 934 19.53 18.02 -22.40
C ARG A 934 20.22 19.18 -21.68
N ASP A 935 19.99 19.37 -20.39
CA ASP A 935 20.57 20.48 -19.62
C ASP A 935 22.10 20.46 -19.59
N ALA A 936 22.72 19.27 -19.53
CA ALA A 936 24.17 19.12 -19.54
C ALA A 936 24.76 19.48 -20.91
N VAL A 937 24.05 19.13 -21.99
CA VAL A 937 24.41 19.49 -23.37
C VAL A 937 24.31 21.00 -23.57
N GLU A 938 23.18 21.60 -23.16
CA GLU A 938 22.94 23.04 -23.28
C GLU A 938 23.88 23.87 -22.39
N ALA A 939 24.19 23.43 -21.17
CA ALA A 939 25.13 24.11 -20.29
C ALA A 939 26.56 24.09 -20.85
N ALA A 940 26.99 22.97 -21.44
CA ALA A 940 28.30 22.86 -22.09
C ALA A 940 28.41 23.75 -23.32
N SER A 941 27.40 23.77 -24.20
CA SER A 941 27.38 24.69 -25.35
C SER A 941 27.35 26.17 -24.92
N ARG A 942 26.65 26.51 -23.83
CA ARG A 942 26.69 27.87 -23.25
C ARG A 942 28.08 28.23 -22.73
N LEU A 943 28.79 27.30 -22.11
CA LEU A 943 30.18 27.51 -21.68
C LEU A 943 31.11 27.75 -22.86
N VAL A 944 31.00 26.95 -23.94
CA VAL A 944 31.78 27.15 -25.18
C VAL A 944 31.50 28.52 -25.79
N ALA A 945 30.24 28.93 -25.91
CA ALA A 945 29.90 30.25 -26.42
C ALA A 945 30.48 31.39 -25.55
N GLY A 946 30.41 31.24 -24.22
CA GLY A 946 31.01 32.18 -23.27
C GLY A 946 32.54 32.25 -23.38
N LEU A 947 33.20 31.10 -23.54
CA LEU A 947 34.65 31.01 -23.68
C LEU A 947 35.13 31.62 -24.99
N THR A 948 34.47 31.33 -26.11
CA THR A 948 34.78 31.91 -27.42
C THR A 948 34.62 33.44 -27.39
N SER A 949 33.56 33.95 -26.78
CA SER A 949 33.36 35.40 -26.62
C SER A 949 34.43 36.03 -25.72
N PHE A 950 34.83 35.35 -24.65
CA PHE A 950 35.89 35.82 -23.76
C PHE A 950 37.26 35.86 -24.44
N LEU A 951 37.65 34.76 -25.09
CA LEU A 951 38.95 34.65 -25.78
C LEU A 951 39.08 35.68 -26.88
N GLY A 952 38.04 35.85 -27.73
CA GLY A 952 38.07 36.85 -28.80
C GLY A 952 38.24 38.29 -28.29
N ALA A 953 37.56 38.65 -27.18
CA ALA A 953 37.71 39.97 -26.56
C ALA A 953 39.10 40.15 -25.91
N ALA A 954 39.58 39.12 -25.22
CA ALA A 954 40.88 39.12 -24.58
C ALA A 954 42.02 39.24 -25.61
N GLU A 955 41.99 38.47 -26.69
CA GLU A 955 42.99 38.52 -27.77
C GLU A 955 43.02 39.89 -28.45
N ALA A 956 41.86 40.46 -28.78
CA ALA A 956 41.77 41.79 -29.38
C ALA A 956 42.41 42.87 -28.49
N GLN A 957 42.16 42.80 -27.19
CA GLN A 957 42.73 43.76 -26.25
C GLN A 957 44.21 43.53 -25.95
N ILE A 958 44.66 42.27 -25.90
CA ILE A 958 46.10 41.96 -25.78
C ILE A 958 46.84 42.48 -27.01
N ALA A 959 46.29 42.32 -28.21
CA ALA A 959 46.86 42.87 -29.44
C ALA A 959 46.93 44.40 -29.39
N GLN A 960 45.87 45.06 -28.91
CA GLN A 960 45.85 46.50 -28.70
C GLN A 960 46.94 46.95 -27.71
N LYS A 961 47.01 46.35 -26.52
CA LYS A 961 48.02 46.69 -25.51
C LYS A 961 49.46 46.42 -25.98
N ARG A 962 49.68 45.36 -26.77
CA ARG A 962 51.00 45.07 -27.38
C ARG A 962 51.41 46.13 -28.40
N ALA A 963 50.45 46.65 -29.19
CA ALA A 963 50.71 47.76 -30.09
C ALA A 963 51.00 49.08 -29.35
N GLU A 964 50.37 49.29 -28.18
CA GLU A 964 50.57 50.45 -27.32
C GLU A 964 51.90 50.40 -26.53
N ALA A 965 52.47 49.22 -26.28
CA ALA A 965 53.63 49.01 -25.38
C ALA A 965 55.03 49.22 -26.00
N GLY A 966 55.17 49.52 -27.30
CA GLY A 966 56.43 50.02 -27.90
C GLY A 966 57.63 49.03 -27.93
N VAL A 967 58.11 48.73 -29.15
CA VAL A 967 59.14 47.71 -29.49
C VAL A 967 60.57 48.00 -28.95
N GLU A 968 60.82 49.12 -28.29
CA GLU A 968 62.18 49.57 -27.92
C GLU A 968 62.72 48.96 -26.60
N GLU A 969 61.86 48.68 -25.62
CA GLU A 969 62.30 48.21 -24.29
C GLU A 969 62.58 46.68 -24.26
N LEU A 970 61.97 45.92 -25.18
CA LEU A 970 62.17 44.48 -25.30
C LEU A 970 63.48 44.12 -26.01
N ALA A 971 63.89 44.93 -27.01
CA ALA A 971 65.14 44.71 -27.74
C ALA A 971 66.37 44.85 -26.83
N GLN A 972 66.36 45.79 -25.88
CA GLN A 972 67.46 45.95 -24.91
C GLN A 972 67.54 44.82 -23.88
N LYS A 973 66.41 44.19 -23.53
CA LYS A 973 66.39 43.08 -22.56
C LYS A 973 66.83 41.76 -23.20
N ILE A 974 66.55 41.55 -24.49
CA ILE A 974 67.02 40.37 -25.24
C ILE A 974 68.54 40.40 -25.41
N ALA A 975 69.12 41.54 -25.82
CA ALA A 975 70.57 41.69 -25.96
C ALA A 975 71.33 41.48 -24.64
N ARG A 976 70.69 41.77 -23.50
CA ARG A 976 71.27 41.57 -22.17
C ARG A 976 71.20 40.11 -21.70
N LEU A 977 70.22 39.35 -22.17
CA LEU A 977 70.08 37.92 -21.85
C LEU A 977 71.01 37.06 -22.71
N GLU A 978 71.25 37.43 -23.97
CA GLU A 978 72.20 36.73 -24.84
C GLU A 978 73.64 36.80 -24.28
N GLY A 979 74.08 37.96 -23.77
CA GLY A 979 75.40 38.07 -23.13
C GLY A 979 75.57 37.24 -21.85
N ILE A 980 74.50 37.08 -21.06
CA ILE A 980 74.53 36.25 -19.84
C ILE A 980 74.61 34.76 -20.18
N ILE A 981 74.01 34.35 -21.30
CA ILE A 981 74.05 32.96 -21.77
C ILE A 981 75.46 32.62 -22.30
N ASP A 982 76.10 33.52 -23.04
CA ASP A 982 77.46 33.31 -23.54
C ASP A 982 78.50 33.19 -22.41
N ASP A 983 78.36 34.01 -21.36
CA ASP A 983 79.21 33.92 -20.15
C ASP A 983 79.02 32.58 -19.41
N LEU A 984 77.78 32.10 -19.32
CA LEU A 984 77.45 30.81 -18.70
C LEU A 984 78.00 29.61 -19.50
N VAL A 985 78.01 29.70 -20.83
CA VAL A 985 78.59 28.66 -21.70
C VAL A 985 80.11 28.59 -21.53
N ALA A 986 80.78 29.74 -21.41
CA ALA A 986 82.23 29.80 -21.17
C ALA A 986 82.64 29.28 -19.77
N GLU A 987 81.78 29.44 -18.76
CA GLU A 987 82.01 28.89 -17.40
C GLU A 987 81.74 27.38 -17.31
N LEU A 988 80.92 26.81 -18.21
CA LEU A 988 80.55 25.39 -18.19
C LEU A 988 81.46 24.48 -19.04
N GLU A 989 82.21 25.01 -20.01
CA GLU A 989 83.16 24.24 -20.83
C GLU A 989 84.26 23.46 -20.06
N PRO A 990 84.85 23.95 -18.94
CA PRO A 990 85.86 23.17 -18.21
C PRO A 990 85.28 22.10 -17.25
N LEU A 991 83.95 22.02 -17.08
CA LEU A 991 83.31 21.02 -16.20
C LEU A 991 82.96 19.70 -16.93
N ASP A 992 82.93 19.70 -18.27
CA ASP A 992 82.67 18.49 -19.09
C ASP A 992 83.93 17.65 -19.38
N ALA A 993 85.11 18.07 -18.88
CA ALA A 993 86.38 17.35 -19.06
C ALA A 993 86.74 16.40 -17.89
N GLN A 994 85.85 16.21 -16.90
CA GLN A 994 86.06 15.28 -15.77
C GLN A 994 84.89 14.31 -15.51
N SER A 995 84.05 14.03 -16.51
CA SER A 995 83.10 12.91 -16.47
C SER A 995 83.26 11.98 -17.67
#